data_AF-B4L6X0-F1
#
_entry.id   AF-B4L6X0-F1
#
_cell.length_a   1.000
_cell.length_b   1.000
_cell.length_c   1.000
_cell.angle_alpha   90.00
_cell.angle_beta   90.00
_cell.angle_gamma   90.00
#
_symmetry.space_group_name_H-M   'P 1'
#
loop_
_entity.id
_entity.type
_entity.pdbx_description
1 polymer ?
#
loop_
_entity_poly.entity_id
_entity_poly.type
_entity_poly.pdbx_seq_one_letter_code
_entity_poly.pdbx_strand_id
1 'polypeptide(L)'
;MGVPKFFRYISERYPCLSELAREHSIPEFDNLYLDMNGIVHNCSHPDDSNIHFHLEETQIFQDIYNYIDKLFYLIKPQKLFFLAVDGVAPRAKMNQQRSRRFRSAREAEQLEAKARQRGEKREHERFDSNCITPGTEFMVRLQAGLRCFLRTKISQDPLWQKCRVILSGQETPGEGEHKIMDYIRYMKAQPTFDPNTRHCLYGLDADLIILGLCTHELHFVVLREEVKFGRNVKRTSVEETRFFLLHLGLLREYLELEFHELSTPEQKLDVAQLIDDWVLMGFMVGNDFIPHLPCLHISSNALPLLYKTYIRIYKQLGGNINEHGKLNLDRLQQFLHALSEVELQLFEEHSDDLKYMNAKTEAFDVDIDDIKNDSGESYNEDLAALIDESMKLYEDDDDDVDPDDEQAVLRSEFQNYKRNYYRNKFKNEMHEDLISELSYHYISAIQWVLDYYYRGVQSWDWYYPFHYAPFISDLNNIKNTKVNFKMGKPFLPFQQLLAVLPAASVNLLPMAYHDLMLKPNSPLAEFYPTEFESDLNGKKHDWEAVVLIPFIEEKRLLSAMADCEPQLSVEERERNRHGPMYQYDYNAKSQGPMKGLAPLKPLQNVFCTELARWSDEIALNSPRTVCVELANAARHVFFPGFPTMKHLEFDFELRHDRVKVFEQPSRNQSMVLMPRQREAQDSLQSVAAQHLGQVVYIGWPHLIKAKVESVATRDQVVDRDGIRANEPRRFDSDCKSLEEHFTGRMAIKFPNYDVLIYIRTYIGSSVEFGKRGNVFMKDSWSSAITAYPAQGVVSDIKVRDNLHAQFNKIEQLFPTGSTVFFIGKPYAGSEGTVLDPMLVYSCGRVQVNIRVGPEPQLMPARLLQEERDRDFMNSYKVCRELNVNSKCLGRLTGTVWVVLGPRREKMENVSKHNIGLQLKYPRLNEERAGYCRRINNQWFYSSLAVDLMHTYIENFPAIVDYFSRSGDRGEFIYEEDIYPHAMGQHLIEDVANWVRQQPHMKVDRITCGSRTVCKETVELLIKAVDELRMLPVKNVKLQVKPHLLVKPNVTLPDVYRTSGAVRLFDRVVVVRTIYMVPVGITATVIGIHPVSDPNPVRLECLNAVETFCELLFDRPVSNCGDIHGIADERIYKVPESALVIISSLENDEKQQPKQQANMAVSSPLKTRTDALRRNWRDQQQQPRFVTAAGSKYNPITMNTRIADEFYWPSDAPATSSASGSTSGSTAASTSAQAAATAATAAAASASAAALNQE
;
A
#
# COMPACT_ATOMS: atom_id res chain seq x y z
N MET A 1 -11.27 -3.93 9.11
CA MET A 1 -11.95 -4.96 9.91
C MET A 1 -10.87 -5.88 10.47
N GLY A 2 -11.26 -6.84 11.31
CA GLY A 2 -10.28 -7.55 12.12
C GLY A 2 -9.54 -6.61 13.08
N VAL A 3 -8.26 -6.87 13.34
CA VAL A 3 -7.50 -6.18 14.39
C VAL A 3 -7.09 -4.71 14.02
N PRO A 4 -7.62 -3.67 14.70
CA PRO A 4 -7.34 -2.27 14.33
C PRO A 4 -5.87 -1.87 14.48
N LYS A 5 -5.34 -1.13 13.50
CA LYS A 5 -3.96 -0.58 13.46
C LYS A 5 -2.84 -1.65 13.37
N PHE A 6 -3.17 -2.95 13.34
CA PHE A 6 -2.21 -4.08 13.33
C PHE A 6 -1.17 -4.02 12.21
N PHE A 7 -1.58 -3.85 10.95
CA PHE A 7 -0.67 -3.72 9.79
C PHE A 7 0.40 -2.63 9.99
N ARG A 8 -0.01 -1.47 10.55
CA ARG A 8 0.91 -0.37 10.85
C ARG A 8 1.86 -0.74 11.99
N TYR A 9 1.34 -1.34 13.05
CA TYR A 9 2.13 -1.78 14.20
C TYR A 9 3.24 -2.77 13.78
N ILE A 10 2.89 -3.86 13.08
CA ILE A 10 3.89 -4.87 12.69
C ILE A 10 4.90 -4.32 11.66
N SER A 11 4.48 -3.41 10.78
CA SER A 11 5.39 -2.82 9.79
C SER A 11 6.33 -1.76 10.41
N GLU A 12 5.92 -1.08 11.49
CA GLU A 12 6.84 -0.23 12.28
C GLU A 12 7.75 -1.06 13.20
N ARG A 13 7.29 -2.20 13.74
CA ARG A 13 8.13 -3.10 14.55
C ARG A 13 9.17 -3.85 13.71
N TYR A 14 8.82 -4.24 12.48
CA TYR A 14 9.64 -5.04 11.58
C TYR A 14 9.84 -4.31 10.23
N PRO A 15 10.73 -3.29 10.14
CA PRO A 15 10.68 -2.31 9.04
C PRO A 15 10.96 -2.84 7.63
N CYS A 16 11.62 -4.00 7.50
CA CYS A 16 11.82 -4.65 6.19
C CYS A 16 10.59 -5.45 5.70
N LEU A 17 9.53 -5.59 6.48
CA LEU A 17 8.39 -6.47 6.19
C LEU A 17 7.58 -6.07 4.93
N SER A 18 7.49 -4.76 4.64
CA SER A 18 6.64 -4.23 3.56
C SER A 18 7.41 -3.36 2.55
N GLU A 19 7.25 -3.67 1.26
CA GLU A 19 7.81 -2.90 0.13
C GLU A 19 6.74 -2.35 -0.81
N LEU A 20 7.07 -1.33 -1.60
CA LEU A 20 6.16 -0.77 -2.61
C LEU A 20 6.19 -1.63 -3.89
N ALA A 21 5.02 -2.04 -4.37
CA ALA A 21 4.85 -2.82 -5.58
C ALA A 21 5.12 -1.97 -6.83
N ARG A 22 6.09 -2.39 -7.65
CA ARG A 22 6.46 -1.81 -8.95
C ARG A 22 6.62 -2.94 -9.95
N GLU A 23 6.48 -2.68 -11.26
CA GLU A 23 6.57 -3.74 -12.29
C GLU A 23 7.91 -4.50 -12.29
N HIS A 24 8.96 -3.93 -11.68
CA HIS A 24 10.29 -4.54 -11.53
C HIS A 24 10.60 -5.08 -10.11
N SER A 25 9.78 -4.79 -9.09
CA SER A 25 9.95 -5.32 -7.72
C SER A 25 8.99 -6.46 -7.40
N ILE A 26 7.84 -6.55 -8.07
CA ILE A 26 6.85 -7.62 -7.90
C ILE A 26 7.48 -8.98 -8.28
N PRO A 27 7.50 -9.98 -7.36
CA PRO A 27 7.91 -11.33 -7.70
C PRO A 27 6.90 -12.02 -8.62
N GLU A 28 7.36 -13.03 -9.37
CA GLU A 28 6.49 -13.88 -10.16
C GLU A 28 5.68 -14.81 -9.23
N PHE A 29 4.34 -14.76 -9.32
CA PHE A 29 3.44 -15.58 -8.51
C PHE A 29 2.80 -16.72 -9.30
N ASP A 30 2.54 -17.83 -8.63
CA ASP A 30 1.75 -18.93 -9.18
C ASP A 30 0.25 -18.66 -9.04
N ASN A 31 -0.17 -18.27 -7.84
CA ASN A 31 -1.57 -18.16 -7.46
C ASN A 31 -1.88 -16.76 -6.91
N LEU A 32 -2.90 -16.10 -7.46
CA LEU A 32 -3.47 -14.85 -6.94
C LEU A 32 -4.89 -15.11 -6.41
N TYR A 33 -5.17 -14.61 -5.21
CA TYR A 33 -6.48 -14.67 -4.56
C TYR A 33 -6.97 -13.25 -4.26
N LEU A 34 -8.20 -12.92 -4.64
CA LEU A 34 -8.85 -11.64 -4.33
C LEU A 34 -10.01 -11.84 -3.36
N ASP A 35 -9.98 -11.19 -2.20
CA ASP A 35 -11.23 -10.75 -1.58
C ASP A 35 -11.81 -9.62 -2.43
N MET A 36 -13.05 -9.82 -2.89
CA MET A 36 -13.78 -8.85 -3.69
C MET A 36 -14.52 -7.81 -2.85
N ASN A 37 -14.82 -8.07 -1.58
CA ASN A 37 -15.74 -7.22 -0.83
C ASN A 37 -15.18 -5.81 -0.61
N GLY A 38 -13.88 -5.69 -0.31
CA GLY A 38 -13.20 -4.38 -0.29
C GLY A 38 -13.26 -3.62 -1.63
N ILE A 39 -13.19 -4.34 -2.75
CA ILE A 39 -13.28 -3.75 -4.11
C ILE A 39 -14.71 -3.24 -4.38
N VAL A 40 -15.73 -4.05 -4.09
CA VAL A 40 -17.14 -3.67 -4.32
C VAL A 40 -17.51 -2.43 -3.50
N HIS A 41 -17.04 -2.33 -2.25
CA HIS A 41 -17.20 -1.12 -1.44
C HIS A 41 -16.46 0.09 -2.07
N ASN A 42 -15.17 -0.04 -2.38
CA ASN A 42 -14.37 1.05 -2.96
C ASN A 42 -14.91 1.58 -4.31
N CYS A 43 -15.46 0.71 -5.16
CA CYS A 43 -16.00 1.07 -6.49
C CYS A 43 -17.45 1.58 -6.47
N SER A 44 -18.24 1.36 -5.40
CA SER A 44 -19.64 1.80 -5.33
C SER A 44 -19.85 3.08 -4.53
N HIS A 45 -19.09 3.28 -3.45
CA HIS A 45 -19.17 4.48 -2.60
C HIS A 45 -17.78 4.88 -2.10
N PRO A 46 -16.90 5.40 -2.98
CA PRO A 46 -15.56 5.87 -2.61
C PRO A 46 -15.53 7.06 -1.63
N ASP A 47 -16.65 7.75 -1.39
CA ASP A 47 -16.76 8.84 -0.41
C ASP A 47 -18.16 8.92 0.22
N ASP A 48 -18.40 8.15 1.30
CA ASP A 48 -19.63 8.18 2.09
C ASP A 48 -19.95 9.55 2.72
N SER A 49 -18.99 10.48 2.79
CA SER A 49 -19.22 11.83 3.32
C SER A 49 -19.88 12.76 2.30
N ASN A 50 -19.78 12.44 1.00
CA ASN A 50 -20.36 13.24 -0.07
C ASN A 50 -21.81 12.84 -0.36
N ILE A 51 -22.73 13.59 0.24
CA ILE A 51 -24.19 13.41 0.13
C ILE A 51 -24.73 13.53 -1.31
N HIS A 52 -23.97 14.12 -2.23
CA HIS A 52 -24.34 14.30 -3.66
C HIS A 52 -23.58 13.35 -4.61
N PHE A 53 -22.84 12.37 -4.08
CA PHE A 53 -22.19 11.35 -4.90
C PHE A 53 -23.20 10.29 -5.36
N HIS A 54 -23.20 9.99 -6.66
CA HIS A 54 -24.05 8.98 -7.28
C HIS A 54 -23.32 8.33 -8.47
N LEU A 55 -23.45 7.01 -8.59
CA LEU A 55 -23.02 6.20 -9.75
C LEU A 55 -24.15 5.26 -10.13
N GLU A 56 -24.33 5.00 -11.42
CA GLU A 56 -25.23 3.94 -11.90
C GLU A 56 -24.61 2.55 -11.67
N GLU A 57 -25.41 1.49 -11.48
CA GLU A 57 -24.90 0.11 -11.34
C GLU A 57 -23.99 -0.30 -12.51
N THR A 58 -24.27 0.19 -13.72
CA THR A 58 -23.47 -0.02 -14.94
C THR A 58 -22.05 0.53 -14.81
N GLN A 59 -21.88 1.67 -14.14
CA GLN A 59 -20.62 2.35 -13.89
C GLN A 59 -19.87 1.64 -12.75
N ILE A 60 -20.56 1.35 -11.65
CA ILE A 60 -20.04 0.57 -10.51
C ILE A 60 -19.48 -0.78 -10.99
N PHE A 61 -20.22 -1.49 -11.85
CA PHE A 61 -19.77 -2.75 -12.42
C PHE A 61 -18.55 -2.57 -13.35
N GLN A 62 -18.51 -1.50 -14.17
CA GLN A 62 -17.34 -1.20 -15.01
C GLN A 62 -16.09 -0.96 -14.15
N ASP A 63 -16.21 -0.21 -13.07
CA ASP A 63 -15.09 0.09 -12.16
C ASP A 63 -14.61 -1.15 -11.41
N ILE A 64 -15.52 -2.04 -10.99
CA ILE A 64 -15.15 -3.36 -10.43
C ILE A 64 -14.38 -4.19 -11.46
N TYR A 65 -14.85 -4.26 -12.72
CA TYR A 65 -14.16 -4.98 -13.79
C TYR A 65 -12.77 -4.40 -14.08
N ASN A 66 -12.65 -3.07 -14.10
CA ASN A 66 -11.39 -2.36 -14.27
C ASN A 66 -10.43 -2.67 -13.11
N TYR A 67 -10.91 -2.69 -11.87
CA TYR A 67 -10.09 -2.99 -10.70
C TYR A 67 -9.53 -4.42 -10.74
N ILE A 68 -10.39 -5.42 -11.02
CA ILE A 68 -9.99 -6.83 -11.16
C ILE A 68 -8.91 -6.98 -12.25
N ASP A 69 -9.14 -6.36 -13.41
CA ASP A 69 -8.23 -6.44 -14.55
C ASP A 69 -6.89 -5.74 -14.28
N LYS A 70 -6.88 -4.61 -13.57
CA LYS A 70 -5.64 -3.95 -13.11
C LYS A 70 -4.85 -4.87 -12.18
N LEU A 71 -5.49 -5.50 -11.19
CA LEU A 71 -4.82 -6.41 -10.26
C LEU A 71 -4.24 -7.65 -10.98
N PHE A 72 -5.03 -8.27 -11.87
CA PHE A 72 -4.57 -9.40 -12.67
C PHE A 72 -3.39 -9.01 -13.59
N TYR A 73 -3.48 -7.87 -14.26
CA TYR A 73 -2.40 -7.34 -15.10
C TYR A 73 -1.13 -6.97 -14.31
N LEU A 74 -1.28 -6.51 -13.06
CA LEU A 74 -0.16 -6.13 -12.20
C LEU A 74 0.63 -7.36 -11.71
N ILE A 75 -0.07 -8.40 -11.27
CA ILE A 75 0.51 -9.57 -10.59
C ILE A 75 0.82 -10.73 -11.55
N LYS A 76 0.08 -10.85 -12.65
CA LYS A 76 0.32 -11.82 -13.75
C LYS A 76 0.47 -13.28 -13.24
N PRO A 77 -0.53 -13.83 -12.51
CA PRO A 77 -0.43 -15.17 -11.89
C PRO A 77 -0.29 -16.29 -12.93
N GLN A 78 0.64 -17.22 -12.70
CA GLN A 78 1.04 -18.24 -13.69
C GLN A 78 0.19 -19.52 -13.69
N LYS A 79 -0.53 -19.84 -12.61
CA LYS A 79 -1.29 -21.10 -12.44
C LYS A 79 -2.77 -20.86 -12.10
N LEU A 80 -3.06 -20.04 -11.10
CA LEU A 80 -4.42 -19.84 -10.54
C LEU A 80 -4.76 -18.36 -10.31
N PHE A 81 -6.00 -17.99 -10.60
CA PHE A 81 -6.62 -16.74 -10.19
C PHE A 81 -7.98 -17.03 -9.53
N PHE A 82 -8.11 -16.73 -8.24
CA PHE A 82 -9.31 -17.01 -7.45
C PHE A 82 -9.95 -15.70 -6.99
N LEU A 83 -11.23 -15.50 -7.32
CA LEU A 83 -12.02 -14.33 -6.91
C LEU A 83 -13.09 -14.80 -5.93
N ALA A 84 -13.13 -14.19 -4.75
CA ALA A 84 -14.06 -14.56 -3.69
C ALA A 84 -14.92 -13.36 -3.29
N VAL A 85 -16.24 -13.50 -3.41
CA VAL A 85 -17.24 -12.55 -2.91
C VAL A 85 -17.88 -13.17 -1.68
N ASP A 86 -18.20 -12.42 -0.63
CA ASP A 86 -18.90 -13.00 0.53
C ASP A 86 -20.20 -13.68 0.10
N GLY A 87 -20.39 -14.93 0.53
CA GLY A 87 -21.69 -15.60 0.59
C GLY A 87 -22.28 -15.52 1.99
N VAL A 88 -23.28 -16.35 2.29
CA VAL A 88 -23.85 -16.42 3.64
C VAL A 88 -22.77 -16.81 4.65
N ALA A 89 -22.60 -16.01 5.70
CA ALA A 89 -21.58 -16.20 6.75
C ALA A 89 -22.12 -17.05 7.92
N PRO A 90 -21.24 -17.62 8.77
CA PRO A 90 -21.65 -18.24 10.03
C PRO A 90 -22.28 -17.24 11.01
N ARG A 91 -23.16 -17.71 11.89
CA ARG A 91 -23.93 -16.87 12.83
C ARG A 91 -23.04 -16.04 13.76
N ALA A 92 -21.83 -16.52 14.07
CA ALA A 92 -20.77 -15.78 14.75
C ALA A 92 -20.44 -14.42 14.10
N LYS A 93 -20.27 -14.35 12.76
CA LYS A 93 -20.00 -13.07 12.05
C LYS A 93 -21.28 -12.30 11.72
N MET A 94 -22.42 -12.96 11.59
CA MET A 94 -23.71 -12.29 11.30
C MET A 94 -24.05 -11.19 12.32
N ASN A 95 -23.74 -11.38 13.60
CA ASN A 95 -23.94 -10.35 14.63
C ASN A 95 -23.05 -9.10 14.39
N GLN A 96 -21.78 -9.29 13.99
CA GLN A 96 -20.87 -8.19 13.65
C GLN A 96 -21.32 -7.46 12.38
N GLN A 97 -21.75 -8.21 11.35
CA GLN A 97 -22.32 -7.64 10.13
C GLN A 97 -23.56 -6.80 10.44
N ARG A 98 -24.51 -7.33 11.22
CA ARG A 98 -25.74 -6.64 11.61
C ARG A 98 -25.45 -5.33 12.34
N SER A 99 -24.58 -5.35 13.34
CA SER A 99 -24.14 -4.14 14.06
C SER A 99 -23.55 -3.08 13.12
N ARG A 100 -22.83 -3.49 12.07
CA ARG A 100 -22.34 -2.57 11.02
C ARG A 100 -23.47 -2.03 10.13
N ARG A 101 -24.43 -2.86 9.70
CA ARG A 101 -25.58 -2.41 8.86
C ARG A 101 -26.51 -1.45 9.59
N PHE A 102 -26.77 -1.69 10.88
CA PHE A 102 -27.51 -0.75 11.73
C PHE A 102 -26.75 0.58 11.90
N ARG A 103 -25.42 0.53 12.07
CA ARG A 103 -24.61 1.76 12.18
C ARG A 103 -24.57 2.56 10.87
N SER A 104 -24.34 1.93 9.72
CA SER A 104 -24.31 2.61 8.41
C SER A 104 -25.63 3.28 8.06
N ALA A 105 -26.77 2.65 8.37
CA ALA A 105 -28.09 3.25 8.21
C ALA A 105 -28.27 4.49 9.11
N ARG A 106 -27.95 4.40 10.41
CA ARG A 106 -28.04 5.54 11.34
C ARG A 106 -27.11 6.70 10.93
N GLU A 107 -25.90 6.39 10.48
CA GLU A 107 -24.95 7.39 9.96
C GLU A 107 -25.47 8.06 8.67
N ALA A 108 -26.14 7.31 7.79
CA ALA A 108 -26.77 7.84 6.58
C ALA A 108 -27.93 8.79 6.90
N GLU A 109 -28.85 8.38 7.77
CA GLU A 109 -29.97 9.22 8.22
C GLU A 109 -29.50 10.51 8.89
N GLN A 110 -28.44 10.45 9.72
CA GLN A 110 -27.86 11.63 10.34
C GLN A 110 -27.19 12.58 9.34
N LEU A 111 -26.48 12.05 8.33
CA LEU A 111 -25.92 12.86 7.24
C LEU A 111 -27.03 13.58 6.47
N GLU A 112 -28.14 12.88 6.19
CA GLU A 112 -29.28 13.40 5.44
C GLU A 112 -30.10 14.43 6.22
N ALA A 113 -30.30 14.22 7.52
CA ALA A 113 -30.87 15.23 8.41
C ALA A 113 -30.01 16.51 8.40
N LYS A 114 -28.68 16.38 8.49
CA LYS A 114 -27.73 17.50 8.43
C LYS A 114 -27.71 18.20 7.07
N ALA A 115 -27.94 17.51 5.95
CA ALA A 115 -28.10 18.15 4.63
C ALA A 115 -29.44 18.88 4.51
N ARG A 116 -30.53 18.26 4.96
CA ARG A 116 -31.88 18.85 4.96
C ARG A 116 -31.95 20.12 5.82
N GLN A 117 -31.25 20.15 6.96
CA GLN A 117 -31.06 21.34 7.79
C GLN A 117 -30.28 22.46 7.09
N ARG A 118 -29.30 22.13 6.25
CA ARG A 118 -28.55 23.09 5.39
C ARG A 118 -29.33 23.53 4.15
N GLY A 119 -30.58 23.07 3.96
CA GLY A 119 -31.38 23.36 2.77
C GLY A 119 -30.93 22.60 1.50
N GLU A 120 -29.96 21.69 1.62
CA GLU A 120 -29.46 20.90 0.50
C GLU A 120 -30.51 19.88 0.05
N LYS A 121 -30.82 19.87 -1.25
CA LYS A 121 -31.66 18.85 -1.91
C LYS A 121 -30.77 17.98 -2.78
N ARG A 122 -31.00 16.66 -2.74
CA ARG A 122 -30.41 15.73 -3.72
C ARG A 122 -31.23 15.71 -5.00
N GLU A 123 -30.58 15.36 -6.10
CA GLU A 123 -31.21 15.06 -7.40
C GLU A 123 -31.51 13.55 -7.57
N HIS A 124 -30.81 12.69 -6.82
CA HIS A 124 -30.93 11.23 -6.86
C HIS A 124 -31.07 10.61 -5.46
N GLU A 125 -31.55 9.37 -5.39
CA GLU A 125 -31.50 8.56 -4.16
C GLU A 125 -30.05 8.15 -3.83
N ARG A 126 -29.77 7.86 -2.55
CA ARG A 126 -28.46 7.37 -2.12
C ARG A 126 -28.34 5.88 -2.43
N PHE A 127 -27.17 5.47 -2.92
CA PHE A 127 -26.78 4.05 -2.94
C PHE A 127 -26.69 3.49 -1.51
N ASP A 128 -27.61 2.59 -1.15
CA ASP A 128 -27.56 1.88 0.14
C ASP A 128 -26.46 0.81 0.10
N SER A 129 -25.34 1.07 0.77
CA SER A 129 -24.20 0.14 0.86
C SER A 129 -24.50 -1.16 1.64
N ASN A 130 -25.66 -1.25 2.29
CA ASN A 130 -26.17 -2.50 2.85
C ASN A 130 -26.61 -3.49 1.76
N CYS A 131 -26.79 -3.04 0.51
CA CYS A 131 -27.06 -3.93 -0.64
C CYS A 131 -25.91 -4.90 -0.95
N ILE A 132 -24.68 -4.63 -0.47
CA ILE A 132 -23.51 -5.50 -0.57
C ILE A 132 -23.61 -6.60 0.49
N THR A 133 -24.68 -7.39 0.40
CA THR A 133 -25.01 -8.53 1.29
C THR A 133 -25.63 -9.64 0.42
N PRO A 134 -25.29 -10.93 0.61
CA PRO A 134 -25.85 -12.04 -0.16
C PRO A 134 -27.39 -12.05 -0.21
N GLY A 135 -27.94 -12.45 -1.36
CA GLY A 135 -29.38 -12.55 -1.59
C GLY A 135 -30.05 -11.27 -2.09
N THR A 136 -29.38 -10.11 -2.05
CA THR A 136 -29.91 -8.87 -2.67
C THR A 136 -29.86 -8.97 -4.19
N GLU A 137 -30.69 -8.19 -4.87
CA GLU A 137 -30.68 -8.18 -6.34
C GLU A 137 -29.38 -7.63 -6.91
N PHE A 138 -28.81 -6.60 -6.27
CA PHE A 138 -27.52 -6.03 -6.65
C PHE A 138 -26.43 -7.11 -6.71
N MET A 139 -26.35 -7.97 -5.68
CA MET A 139 -25.35 -9.04 -5.64
C MET A 139 -25.61 -10.16 -6.66
N VAL A 140 -26.87 -10.41 -7.05
CA VAL A 140 -27.21 -11.33 -8.14
C VAL A 140 -26.87 -10.72 -9.52
N ARG A 141 -27.16 -9.43 -9.73
CA ARG A 141 -26.78 -8.69 -10.95
C ARG A 141 -25.25 -8.63 -11.10
N LEU A 142 -24.52 -8.36 -10.01
CA LEU A 142 -23.07 -8.38 -9.95
C LEU A 142 -22.50 -9.77 -10.24
N GLN A 143 -23.08 -10.84 -9.68
CA GLN A 143 -22.66 -12.22 -9.96
C GLN A 143 -22.82 -12.59 -11.44
N ALA A 144 -23.95 -12.24 -12.06
CA ALA A 144 -24.15 -12.41 -13.50
C ALA A 144 -23.15 -11.57 -14.34
N GLY A 145 -22.87 -10.35 -13.88
CA GLY A 145 -21.88 -9.45 -14.45
C GLY A 145 -20.46 -10.01 -14.44
N LEU A 146 -19.96 -10.44 -13.28
CA LEU A 146 -18.64 -11.05 -13.11
C LEU A 146 -18.46 -12.30 -13.97
N ARG A 147 -19.48 -13.19 -14.03
CA ARG A 147 -19.45 -14.36 -14.92
C ARG A 147 -19.35 -13.98 -16.40
N CYS A 148 -20.05 -12.91 -16.82
CA CYS A 148 -19.96 -12.38 -18.18
C CYS A 148 -18.57 -11.75 -18.46
N PHE A 149 -18.02 -11.00 -17.50
CA PHE A 149 -16.70 -10.38 -17.57
C PHE A 149 -15.58 -11.42 -17.71
N LEU A 150 -15.55 -12.43 -16.83
CA LEU A 150 -14.51 -13.48 -16.85
C LEU A 150 -14.52 -14.27 -18.16
N ARG A 151 -15.71 -14.67 -18.64
CA ARG A 151 -15.86 -15.32 -19.96
C ARG A 151 -15.36 -14.43 -21.10
N THR A 152 -15.61 -13.13 -21.02
CA THR A 152 -15.14 -12.15 -22.01
C THR A 152 -13.61 -12.04 -22.01
N LYS A 153 -13.01 -11.87 -20.82
CA LYS A 153 -11.56 -11.73 -20.66
C LYS A 153 -10.79 -12.96 -21.13
N ILE A 154 -11.16 -14.16 -20.67
CA ILE A 154 -10.47 -15.40 -21.09
C ILE A 154 -10.65 -15.64 -22.60
N SER A 155 -11.78 -15.24 -23.18
CA SER A 155 -12.01 -15.38 -24.63
C SER A 155 -11.19 -14.42 -25.50
N GLN A 156 -10.75 -13.28 -24.97
CA GLN A 156 -10.15 -12.18 -25.75
C GLN A 156 -8.68 -11.89 -25.41
N ASP A 157 -8.26 -12.07 -24.16
CA ASP A 157 -6.95 -11.66 -23.66
C ASP A 157 -5.99 -12.86 -23.48
N PRO A 158 -4.89 -12.96 -24.26
CA PRO A 158 -3.91 -14.05 -24.15
C PRO A 158 -3.18 -14.16 -22.81
N LEU A 159 -3.22 -13.15 -21.93
CA LEU A 159 -2.66 -13.24 -20.58
C LEU A 159 -3.54 -14.13 -19.69
N TRP A 160 -4.87 -13.98 -19.81
CA TRP A 160 -5.87 -14.76 -19.06
C TRP A 160 -5.93 -16.22 -19.51
N GLN A 161 -5.59 -16.50 -20.78
CA GLN A 161 -5.71 -17.84 -21.40
C GLN A 161 -4.77 -18.92 -20.83
N LYS A 162 -3.76 -18.54 -20.05
CA LYS A 162 -2.79 -19.48 -19.44
C LYS A 162 -3.14 -19.91 -18.02
N CYS A 163 -4.03 -19.17 -17.37
CA CYS A 163 -4.29 -19.27 -15.94
C CYS A 163 -5.69 -19.88 -15.72
N ARG A 164 -5.84 -20.77 -14.73
CA ARG A 164 -7.18 -21.21 -14.31
C ARG A 164 -7.82 -20.09 -13.50
N VAL A 165 -9.04 -19.70 -13.86
CA VAL A 165 -9.80 -18.71 -13.07
C VAL A 165 -10.91 -19.41 -12.29
N ILE A 166 -11.14 -19.01 -11.04
CA ILE A 166 -12.27 -19.49 -10.22
C ILE A 166 -13.00 -18.28 -9.63
N LEU A 167 -14.33 -18.28 -9.73
CA LEU A 167 -15.21 -17.31 -9.09
C LEU A 167 -16.07 -18.01 -8.03
N SER A 168 -15.76 -17.77 -6.75
CA SER A 168 -16.64 -18.12 -5.63
C SER A 168 -17.51 -16.93 -5.27
N GLY A 169 -18.66 -16.83 -5.94
CA GLY A 169 -19.60 -15.73 -5.77
C GLY A 169 -20.43 -15.81 -4.48
N GLN A 170 -21.35 -14.85 -4.34
CA GLN A 170 -22.32 -14.76 -3.23
C GLN A 170 -23.25 -15.99 -3.10
N GLU A 171 -23.38 -16.77 -4.19
CA GLU A 171 -24.16 -18.00 -4.24
C GLU A 171 -23.57 -19.11 -3.35
N THR A 172 -22.24 -19.12 -3.17
CA THR A 172 -21.53 -20.11 -2.35
C THR A 172 -21.38 -19.63 -0.90
N PRO A 173 -21.95 -20.32 0.12
CA PRO A 173 -21.80 -19.97 1.53
C PRO A 173 -20.34 -19.90 1.99
N GLY A 174 -20.08 -19.02 2.93
CA GLY A 174 -18.76 -18.68 3.45
C GLY A 174 -18.30 -17.29 3.01
N GLU A 175 -17.48 -16.68 3.86
CA GLU A 175 -16.82 -15.39 3.62
C GLU A 175 -15.74 -15.50 2.55
N GLY A 176 -15.42 -14.42 1.84
CA GLY A 176 -14.45 -14.42 0.75
C GLY A 176 -13.07 -14.94 1.18
N GLU A 177 -12.58 -14.40 2.29
CA GLU A 177 -11.28 -14.77 2.90
C GLU A 177 -11.22 -16.24 3.36
N HIS A 178 -12.30 -16.76 3.93
CA HIS A 178 -12.38 -18.16 4.36
C HIS A 178 -12.57 -19.13 3.18
N LYS A 179 -13.35 -18.78 2.15
CA LYS A 179 -13.46 -19.60 0.92
C LYS A 179 -12.14 -19.68 0.15
N ILE A 180 -11.31 -18.63 0.21
CA ILE A 180 -9.92 -18.67 -0.27
C ILE A 180 -9.09 -19.67 0.55
N MET A 181 -9.18 -19.63 1.89
CA MET A 181 -8.40 -20.52 2.75
C MET A 181 -8.85 -21.98 2.66
N ASP A 182 -10.15 -22.25 2.53
CA ASP A 182 -10.70 -23.58 2.26
C ASP A 182 -10.11 -24.15 0.96
N TYR A 183 -10.03 -23.33 -0.10
CA TYR A 183 -9.43 -23.74 -1.37
C TYR A 183 -7.89 -23.92 -1.29
N ILE A 184 -7.18 -23.10 -0.50
CA ILE A 184 -5.73 -23.27 -0.24
C ILE A 184 -5.46 -24.55 0.53
N ARG A 185 -6.24 -24.84 1.60
CA ARG A 185 -6.16 -26.11 2.34
C ARG A 185 -6.45 -27.29 1.41
N TYR A 186 -7.51 -27.21 0.59
CA TYR A 186 -7.82 -28.23 -0.42
C TYR A 186 -6.68 -28.48 -1.40
N MET A 187 -5.97 -27.44 -1.86
CA MET A 187 -4.78 -27.59 -2.70
C MET A 187 -3.61 -28.24 -1.97
N LYS A 188 -3.32 -27.82 -0.72
CA LYS A 188 -2.25 -28.43 0.11
C LYS A 188 -2.50 -29.92 0.40
N ALA A 189 -3.76 -30.34 0.44
CA ALA A 189 -4.14 -31.74 0.65
C ALA A 189 -3.86 -32.64 -0.58
N GLN A 190 -3.55 -32.09 -1.75
CA GLN A 190 -3.32 -32.88 -2.96
C GLN A 190 -1.91 -33.51 -2.97
N PRO A 191 -1.74 -34.81 -3.28
CA PRO A 191 -0.43 -35.46 -3.34
C PRO A 191 0.55 -34.87 -4.37
N THR A 192 0.07 -34.03 -5.29
CA THR A 192 0.86 -33.34 -6.33
C THR A 192 1.04 -31.85 -6.06
N PHE A 193 0.79 -31.37 -4.83
CA PHE A 193 1.04 -29.98 -4.44
C PHE A 193 2.54 -29.66 -4.51
N ASP A 194 2.90 -28.50 -5.07
CA ASP A 194 4.28 -27.99 -5.05
C ASP A 194 4.51 -27.21 -3.75
N PRO A 195 5.34 -27.70 -2.81
CA PRO A 195 5.61 -27.03 -1.54
C PRO A 195 6.26 -25.64 -1.66
N ASN A 196 6.62 -25.21 -2.86
CA ASN A 196 7.23 -23.90 -3.13
C ASN A 196 6.27 -22.97 -3.89
N THR A 197 4.99 -23.34 -4.04
CA THR A 197 3.97 -22.52 -4.70
C THR A 197 3.97 -21.10 -4.14
N ARG A 198 3.85 -20.11 -5.02
CA ARG A 198 3.97 -18.68 -4.70
C ARG A 198 2.58 -18.05 -4.64
N HIS A 199 2.16 -17.64 -3.45
CA HIS A 199 0.82 -17.16 -3.13
C HIS A 199 0.80 -15.63 -2.98
N CYS A 200 -0.14 -14.96 -3.66
CA CYS A 200 -0.45 -13.55 -3.50
C CYS A 200 -1.92 -13.40 -3.06
N LEU A 201 -2.17 -12.88 -1.86
CA LEU A 201 -3.52 -12.64 -1.32
C LEU A 201 -3.78 -11.13 -1.28
N TYR A 202 -4.79 -10.66 -2.01
CA TYR A 202 -5.21 -9.26 -2.00
C TYR A 202 -6.34 -9.00 -1.00
N GLY A 203 -6.19 -7.93 -0.21
CA GLY A 203 -7.26 -7.34 0.59
C GLY A 203 -6.74 -6.36 1.65
N LEU A 204 -7.64 -5.62 2.30
CA LEU A 204 -7.28 -4.52 3.21
C LEU A 204 -7.34 -4.86 4.70
N ASP A 205 -7.87 -6.02 5.07
CA ASP A 205 -8.07 -6.38 6.49
C ASP A 205 -6.80 -6.91 7.16
N ALA A 206 -6.75 -6.82 8.48
CA ALA A 206 -5.62 -7.30 9.28
C ALA A 206 -5.54 -8.83 9.26
N ASP A 207 -6.70 -9.48 9.28
CA ASP A 207 -6.85 -10.90 9.52
C ASP A 207 -6.31 -11.75 8.35
N LEU A 208 -6.28 -11.20 7.13
CA LEU A 208 -5.59 -11.78 5.96
C LEU A 208 -4.08 -12.06 6.19
N ILE A 209 -3.44 -11.33 7.10
CA ILE A 209 -2.04 -11.56 7.51
C ILE A 209 -1.96 -12.80 8.41
N ILE A 210 -2.93 -12.97 9.32
CA ILE A 210 -3.03 -14.10 10.25
C ILE A 210 -3.45 -15.37 9.51
N LEU A 211 -4.49 -15.28 8.66
CA LEU A 211 -4.94 -16.32 7.72
C LEU A 211 -3.79 -16.78 6.82
N GLY A 212 -3.07 -15.84 6.20
CA GLY A 212 -1.92 -16.16 5.35
C GLY A 212 -0.81 -16.89 6.10
N LEU A 213 -0.52 -16.48 7.34
CA LEU A 213 0.52 -17.10 8.17
C LEU A 213 0.11 -18.50 8.65
N CYS A 214 -1.15 -18.70 9.06
CA CYS A 214 -1.66 -19.99 9.52
C CYS A 214 -1.78 -21.03 8.39
N THR A 215 -1.65 -20.65 7.11
CA THR A 215 -1.47 -21.63 6.01
C THR A 215 -0.18 -22.45 6.15
N HIS A 216 0.80 -21.93 6.88
CA HIS A 216 2.18 -22.41 6.95
C HIS A 216 2.95 -22.46 5.62
N GLU A 217 2.48 -21.78 4.57
CA GLU A 217 3.24 -21.60 3.33
C GLU A 217 4.44 -20.65 3.48
N LEU A 218 5.48 -20.88 2.68
CA LEU A 218 6.73 -20.12 2.74
C LEU A 218 6.70 -18.88 1.83
N HIS A 219 6.27 -19.05 0.57
CA HIS A 219 6.28 -18.00 -0.45
C HIS A 219 4.92 -17.28 -0.51
N PHE A 220 4.51 -16.70 0.61
CA PHE A 220 3.20 -16.04 0.76
C PHE A 220 3.37 -14.52 0.94
N VAL A 221 2.64 -13.75 0.14
CA VAL A 221 2.61 -12.28 0.17
C VAL A 221 1.17 -11.78 0.30
N VAL A 222 0.96 -10.77 1.13
CA VAL A 222 -0.32 -10.03 1.19
C VAL A 222 -0.18 -8.72 0.41
N LEU A 223 -0.98 -8.55 -0.62
CA LEU A 223 -1.06 -7.36 -1.48
C LEU A 223 -2.11 -6.40 -0.92
N ARG A 224 -1.72 -5.14 -0.68
CA ARG A 224 -2.56 -4.12 -0.03
C ARG A 224 -2.47 -2.79 -0.78
N GLU A 225 -3.48 -1.93 -0.73
CA GLU A 225 -3.39 -0.55 -1.24
C GLU A 225 -2.45 0.34 -0.37
N GLU A 226 -1.96 1.45 -0.91
CA GLU A 226 -1.25 2.50 -0.14
C GLU A 226 -2.21 3.23 0.82
N VAL A 227 -2.32 2.73 2.05
CA VAL A 227 -3.04 3.39 3.15
C VAL A 227 -2.25 4.60 3.66
N LYS A 228 -2.63 5.80 3.23
CA LYS A 228 -2.08 7.08 3.72
C LYS A 228 -2.72 7.48 5.04
N PHE A 229 -1.92 7.67 6.10
CA PHE A 229 -2.40 7.93 7.46
C PHE A 229 -2.59 9.44 7.72
N GLY A 230 -3.70 10.01 7.24
CA GLY A 230 -4.04 11.42 7.49
C GLY A 230 -5.52 11.77 7.34
N ARG A 231 -5.98 12.77 8.12
CA ARG A 231 -7.41 13.19 8.22
C ARG A 231 -8.04 13.83 6.97
N ASN A 232 -7.32 13.99 5.86
CA ASN A 232 -7.78 14.77 4.69
C ASN A 232 -7.07 14.34 3.39
N VAL A 233 -7.02 13.03 3.10
CA VAL A 233 -6.40 12.50 1.87
C VAL A 233 -7.49 12.23 0.82
N LYS A 234 -7.43 12.90 -0.34
CA LYS A 234 -8.26 12.52 -1.51
C LYS A 234 -7.81 11.14 -2.00
N ARG A 235 -8.73 10.18 -2.12
CA ARG A 235 -8.46 8.89 -2.77
C ARG A 235 -7.98 9.13 -4.22
N THR A 236 -6.88 8.49 -4.60
CA THR A 236 -6.37 8.46 -5.98
C THR A 236 -7.31 7.65 -6.89
N SER A 237 -7.23 7.84 -8.21
CA SER A 237 -7.97 6.98 -9.15
C SER A 237 -7.43 5.54 -9.10
N VAL A 238 -8.22 4.58 -9.60
CA VAL A 238 -7.84 3.16 -9.62
C VAL A 238 -6.49 2.95 -10.32
N GLU A 239 -6.17 3.75 -11.34
CA GLU A 239 -4.94 3.72 -12.12
C GLU A 239 -3.74 4.22 -11.30
N GLU A 240 -3.88 5.34 -10.58
CA GLU A 240 -2.82 5.95 -9.78
C GLU A 240 -2.60 5.27 -8.42
N THR A 241 -3.55 4.46 -7.95
CA THR A 241 -3.42 3.69 -6.71
C THR A 241 -2.20 2.75 -6.75
N ARG A 242 -1.32 2.96 -5.77
CA ARG A 242 -0.14 2.15 -5.47
C ARG A 242 -0.49 1.00 -4.54
N PHE A 243 0.33 -0.05 -4.58
CA PHE A 243 0.17 -1.22 -3.71
C PHE A 243 1.44 -1.50 -2.91
N PHE A 244 1.28 -2.14 -1.76
CA PHE A 244 2.36 -2.71 -0.95
C PHE A 244 2.33 -4.24 -1.02
N LEU A 245 3.52 -4.83 -1.03
CA LEU A 245 3.76 -6.25 -0.83
C LEU A 245 4.20 -6.43 0.62
N LEU A 246 3.42 -7.16 1.42
CA LEU A 246 3.80 -7.60 2.76
C LEU A 246 4.25 -9.06 2.71
N HIS A 247 5.52 -9.31 3.04
CA HIS A 247 6.18 -10.60 2.86
C HIS A 247 6.08 -11.48 4.11
N LEU A 248 5.18 -12.47 4.12
CA LEU A 248 5.01 -13.33 5.30
C LEU A 248 6.24 -14.21 5.56
N GLY A 249 7.03 -14.55 4.53
CA GLY A 249 8.33 -15.21 4.71
C GLY A 249 9.26 -14.45 5.66
N LEU A 250 9.34 -13.12 5.55
CA LEU A 250 10.08 -12.29 6.51
C LEU A 250 9.38 -12.19 7.86
N LEU A 251 8.03 -12.16 7.92
CA LEU A 251 7.32 -12.12 9.21
C LEU A 251 7.65 -13.37 10.05
N ARG A 252 7.72 -14.56 9.45
CA ARG A 252 8.13 -15.80 10.11
C ARG A 252 9.53 -15.67 10.72
N GLU A 253 10.48 -15.14 9.95
CA GLU A 253 11.86 -14.92 10.41
C GLU A 253 11.95 -13.84 11.49
N TYR A 254 11.19 -12.75 11.40
CA TYR A 254 11.12 -11.74 12.46
C TYR A 254 10.51 -12.29 13.77
N LEU A 255 9.54 -13.21 13.69
CA LEU A 255 9.01 -13.90 14.88
C LEU A 255 10.01 -14.91 15.47
N GLU A 256 10.81 -15.58 14.63
CA GLU A 256 11.95 -16.42 15.08
C GLU A 256 13.00 -15.59 15.87
N LEU A 257 13.20 -14.31 15.51
CA LEU A 257 14.03 -13.36 16.28
C LEU A 257 13.33 -12.85 17.55
N GLU A 258 12.06 -12.46 17.46
CA GLU A 258 11.27 -11.90 18.58
C GLU A 258 11.14 -12.88 19.76
N PHE A 259 11.10 -14.18 19.47
CA PHE A 259 10.98 -15.26 20.47
C PHE A 259 12.27 -16.10 20.61
N HIS A 260 13.42 -15.55 20.18
CA HIS A 260 14.75 -16.19 20.26
C HIS A 260 15.03 -16.86 21.63
N GLU A 261 14.68 -16.20 22.74
CA GLU A 261 14.96 -16.63 24.11
C GLU A 261 14.33 -17.98 24.50
N LEU A 262 13.36 -18.46 23.71
CA LEU A 262 12.74 -19.78 23.86
C LEU A 262 13.60 -20.92 23.29
N SER A 263 14.52 -20.59 22.38
CA SER A 263 15.41 -21.55 21.72
C SER A 263 16.59 -21.90 22.63
N THR A 264 16.87 -23.19 22.81
CA THR A 264 17.98 -23.68 23.66
C THR A 264 19.02 -24.43 22.82
N PRO A 265 20.27 -24.59 23.31
CA PRO A 265 21.28 -25.40 22.62
C PRO A 265 20.83 -26.85 22.38
N GLU A 266 20.07 -27.41 23.32
CA GLU A 266 19.57 -28.79 23.29
C GLU A 266 18.30 -28.95 22.45
N GLN A 267 17.39 -27.97 22.51
CA GLN A 267 16.13 -27.94 21.77
C GLN A 267 15.94 -26.58 21.09
N LYS A 268 16.05 -26.59 19.76
CA LYS A 268 15.70 -25.42 18.93
C LYS A 268 14.20 -25.19 18.93
N LEU A 269 13.82 -23.91 18.90
CA LEU A 269 12.48 -23.42 18.65
C LEU A 269 11.91 -23.96 17.33
N ASP A 270 10.73 -24.58 17.36
CA ASP A 270 9.94 -24.87 16.16
C ASP A 270 9.10 -23.62 15.80
N VAL A 271 9.47 -22.99 14.68
CA VAL A 271 8.83 -21.77 14.18
C VAL A 271 7.38 -22.02 13.74
N ALA A 272 7.03 -23.23 13.28
CA ALA A 272 5.66 -23.55 12.91
C ALA A 272 4.77 -23.66 14.17
N GLN A 273 5.27 -24.31 15.21
CA GLN A 273 4.59 -24.37 16.51
C GLN A 273 4.46 -22.98 17.17
N LEU A 274 5.50 -22.15 17.12
CA LEU A 274 5.43 -20.76 17.60
C LEU A 274 4.38 -19.93 16.83
N ILE A 275 4.29 -20.08 15.51
CA ILE A 275 3.29 -19.40 14.69
C ILE A 275 1.88 -19.78 15.13
N ASP A 276 1.62 -21.05 15.46
CA ASP A 276 0.30 -21.47 15.94
C ASP A 276 -0.09 -20.75 17.24
N ASP A 277 0.81 -20.60 18.21
CA ASP A 277 0.55 -19.83 19.43
C ASP A 277 0.53 -18.30 19.22
N TRP A 278 1.30 -17.79 18.26
CA TRP A 278 1.25 -16.36 17.90
C TRP A 278 -0.06 -15.98 17.21
N VAL A 279 -0.64 -16.87 16.40
CA VAL A 279 -1.98 -16.74 15.82
C VAL A 279 -3.05 -16.65 16.93
N LEU A 280 -2.95 -17.49 17.97
CA LEU A 280 -3.80 -17.40 19.16
C LEU A 280 -3.65 -16.06 19.89
N MET A 281 -2.41 -15.61 20.16
CA MET A 281 -2.16 -14.29 20.74
C MET A 281 -2.76 -13.15 19.88
N GLY A 282 -2.73 -13.28 18.56
CA GLY A 282 -3.40 -12.36 17.63
C GLY A 282 -4.90 -12.26 17.88
N PHE A 283 -5.61 -13.39 17.94
CA PHE A 283 -7.06 -13.43 18.17
C PHE A 283 -7.49 -12.89 19.54
N MET A 284 -6.65 -13.04 20.57
CA MET A 284 -6.91 -12.49 21.91
C MET A 284 -6.84 -10.95 21.94
N VAL A 285 -6.03 -10.33 21.09
CA VAL A 285 -6.03 -8.86 20.91
C VAL A 285 -7.26 -8.41 20.12
N GLY A 286 -7.75 -9.22 19.19
CA GLY A 286 -9.02 -8.99 18.51
C GLY A 286 -9.25 -9.93 17.34
N ASN A 287 -10.50 -10.06 16.94
CA ASN A 287 -10.98 -10.77 15.75
C ASN A 287 -12.42 -10.31 15.45
N ASP A 288 -12.94 -10.63 14.26
CA ASP A 288 -14.27 -10.18 13.81
C ASP A 288 -15.47 -10.91 14.49
N PHE A 289 -15.23 -11.89 15.39
CA PHE A 289 -16.24 -12.83 15.90
C PHE A 289 -16.49 -12.76 17.43
N ILE A 290 -15.59 -12.12 18.19
CA ILE A 290 -15.61 -12.09 19.66
C ILE A 290 -15.29 -10.66 20.14
N PRO A 291 -15.98 -10.12 21.17
CA PRO A 291 -15.59 -8.87 21.80
C PRO A 291 -14.14 -8.89 22.32
N HIS A 292 -13.45 -7.75 22.20
CA HIS A 292 -12.10 -7.57 22.74
C HIS A 292 -12.08 -7.70 24.26
N LEU A 293 -11.02 -8.30 24.81
CA LEU A 293 -10.72 -8.24 26.25
C LEU A 293 -10.46 -6.78 26.66
N PRO A 294 -10.98 -6.31 27.82
CA PRO A 294 -10.91 -4.89 28.20
C PRO A 294 -9.48 -4.32 28.23
N CYS A 295 -8.53 -5.11 28.74
CA CYS A 295 -7.14 -4.71 28.96
C CYS A 295 -6.22 -4.84 27.71
N LEU A 296 -6.61 -5.58 26.66
CA LEU A 296 -5.73 -5.90 25.52
C LEU A 296 -6.06 -5.09 24.26
N HIS A 297 -5.37 -3.96 24.03
CA HIS A 297 -5.47 -3.18 22.79
C HIS A 297 -4.09 -2.90 22.16
N ILE A 298 -4.00 -2.88 20.82
CA ILE A 298 -2.74 -2.56 20.11
C ILE A 298 -2.22 -1.16 20.46
N SER A 299 -3.13 -0.20 20.69
CA SER A 299 -2.77 1.16 21.09
C SER A 299 -2.19 1.28 22.52
N SER A 300 -2.36 0.26 23.36
CA SER A 300 -1.72 0.12 24.68
C SER A 300 -0.59 -0.92 24.69
N ASN A 301 -0.01 -1.25 23.52
CA ASN A 301 1.07 -2.23 23.37
C ASN A 301 0.76 -3.66 23.87
N ALA A 302 -0.49 -4.12 23.74
CA ALA A 302 -0.89 -5.47 24.15
C ALA A 302 -0.07 -6.61 23.51
N LEU A 303 0.44 -6.46 22.27
CA LEU A 303 1.23 -7.51 21.61
C LEU A 303 2.57 -7.78 22.34
N PRO A 304 3.48 -6.79 22.56
CA PRO A 304 4.65 -6.95 23.42
C PRO A 304 4.36 -7.51 24.82
N LEU A 305 3.20 -7.18 25.38
CA LEU A 305 2.77 -7.62 26.71
C LEU A 305 2.40 -9.11 26.73
N LEU A 306 1.65 -9.57 25.73
CA LEU A 306 1.40 -10.99 25.47
C LEU A 306 2.70 -11.74 25.19
N TYR A 307 3.59 -11.20 24.35
CA TYR A 307 4.86 -11.83 24.01
C TYR A 307 5.74 -12.04 25.25
N LYS A 308 5.94 -11.00 26.06
CA LYS A 308 6.68 -11.08 27.34
C LYS A 308 6.07 -12.11 28.29
N THR A 309 4.73 -12.13 28.41
CA THR A 309 4.03 -13.06 29.31
C THR A 309 4.18 -14.50 28.84
N TYR A 310 4.07 -14.74 27.53
CA TYR A 310 4.28 -16.05 26.91
C TYR A 310 5.73 -16.51 27.10
N ILE A 311 6.72 -15.65 26.82
CA ILE A 311 8.15 -15.95 27.00
C ILE A 311 8.46 -16.33 28.46
N ARG A 312 7.91 -15.57 29.42
CA ARG A 312 8.07 -15.80 30.86
C ARG A 312 7.63 -17.21 31.30
N ILE A 313 6.55 -17.75 30.72
CA ILE A 313 5.96 -19.03 31.18
C ILE A 313 6.18 -20.22 30.25
N TYR A 314 6.68 -20.04 29.03
CA TYR A 314 6.74 -21.10 28.01
C TYR A 314 7.36 -22.42 28.50
N LYS A 315 8.42 -22.32 29.32
CA LYS A 315 9.10 -23.49 29.94
C LYS A 315 8.25 -24.25 30.95
N GLN A 316 7.20 -23.63 31.51
CA GLN A 316 6.24 -24.23 32.43
C GLN A 316 5.11 -24.96 31.67
N LEU A 317 4.71 -24.45 30.49
CA LEU A 317 3.65 -25.02 29.66
C LEU A 317 4.00 -26.42 29.11
N GLY A 318 5.29 -26.73 28.94
CA GLY A 318 5.74 -28.03 28.42
C GLY A 318 5.24 -28.32 26.99
N GLY A 319 5.07 -27.28 26.16
CA GLY A 319 4.55 -27.34 24.80
C GLY A 319 3.56 -26.21 24.50
N ASN A 320 2.94 -26.28 23.33
CA ASN A 320 2.12 -25.20 22.76
C ASN A 320 0.69 -25.15 23.32
N ILE A 321 0.10 -23.96 23.33
CA ILE A 321 -1.30 -23.75 23.76
C ILE A 321 -2.25 -24.11 22.60
N ASN A 322 -1.88 -23.74 21.37
CA ASN A 322 -2.56 -24.06 20.13
C ASN A 322 -1.87 -25.23 19.40
N GLU A 323 -2.36 -26.45 19.60
CA GLU A 323 -1.88 -27.65 18.92
C GLU A 323 -2.59 -27.79 17.56
N HIS A 324 -2.05 -27.13 16.54
CA HIS A 324 -2.55 -27.13 15.15
C HIS A 324 -4.04 -26.75 15.02
N GLY A 325 -4.46 -25.69 15.71
CA GLY A 325 -5.83 -25.22 15.76
C GLY A 325 -6.70 -25.88 16.83
N LYS A 326 -6.14 -26.63 17.79
CA LYS A 326 -6.86 -27.13 18.98
C LYS A 326 -6.22 -26.60 20.26
N LEU A 327 -7.05 -26.14 21.19
CA LEU A 327 -6.59 -25.60 22.46
C LEU A 327 -6.24 -26.70 23.46
N ASN A 328 -5.01 -26.64 23.98
CA ASN A 328 -4.63 -27.33 25.20
C ASN A 328 -5.08 -26.46 26.41
N LEU A 329 -6.22 -26.81 27.02
CA LEU A 329 -6.87 -25.96 28.03
C LEU A 329 -6.09 -25.86 29.35
N ASP A 330 -5.29 -26.87 29.72
CA ASP A 330 -4.39 -26.80 30.88
C ASP A 330 -3.26 -25.78 30.68
N ARG A 331 -2.70 -25.70 29.47
CA ARG A 331 -1.71 -24.68 29.10
C ARG A 331 -2.34 -23.29 28.94
N LEU A 332 -3.54 -23.21 28.36
CA LEU A 332 -4.28 -21.95 28.24
C LEU A 332 -4.62 -21.37 29.62
N GLN A 333 -5.01 -22.21 30.59
CA GLN A 333 -5.30 -21.77 31.94
C GLN A 333 -4.08 -21.13 32.61
N GLN A 334 -2.88 -21.70 32.42
CA GLN A 334 -1.62 -21.15 32.93
C GLN A 334 -1.30 -19.80 32.27
N PHE A 335 -1.54 -19.66 30.97
CA PHE A 335 -1.33 -18.39 30.25
C PHE A 335 -2.32 -17.30 30.68
N LEU A 336 -3.60 -17.63 30.87
CA LEU A 336 -4.59 -16.68 31.39
C LEU A 336 -4.29 -16.27 32.84
N HIS A 337 -3.85 -17.20 33.69
CA HIS A 337 -3.40 -16.87 35.05
C HIS A 337 -2.18 -15.93 35.02
N ALA A 338 -1.19 -16.19 34.16
CA ALA A 338 -0.04 -15.30 33.97
C ALA A 338 -0.40 -13.93 33.37
N LEU A 339 -1.55 -13.81 32.71
CA LEU A 339 -2.10 -12.54 32.22
C LEU A 339 -3.02 -11.84 33.23
N SER A 340 -3.58 -12.54 34.23
CA SER A 340 -4.36 -11.90 35.30
C SER A 340 -3.51 -11.01 36.21
N GLU A 341 -2.24 -11.37 36.44
CA GLU A 341 -1.26 -10.48 37.09
C GLU A 341 -1.05 -9.18 36.31
N VAL A 342 -1.01 -9.30 34.98
CA VAL A 342 -0.82 -8.17 34.04
C VAL A 342 -2.07 -7.30 33.94
N GLU A 343 -3.26 -7.91 34.01
CA GLU A 343 -4.53 -7.19 34.06
C GLU A 343 -4.66 -6.34 35.33
N LEU A 344 -4.19 -6.86 36.48
CA LEU A 344 -4.11 -6.10 37.74
C LEU A 344 -3.10 -4.95 37.67
N GLN A 345 -1.91 -5.18 37.09
CA GLN A 345 -0.91 -4.11 36.87
C GLN A 345 -1.43 -3.00 35.94
N LEU A 346 -2.17 -3.37 34.88
CA LEU A 346 -2.80 -2.38 34.01
C LEU A 346 -3.93 -1.62 34.72
N PHE A 347 -4.65 -2.25 35.66
CA PHE A 347 -5.62 -1.55 36.50
C PHE A 347 -4.94 -0.55 37.44
N GLU A 348 -3.84 -0.95 38.10
CA GLU A 348 -3.00 -0.09 38.93
C GLU A 348 -2.50 1.15 38.16
N GLU A 349 -1.87 0.96 36.99
CA GLU A 349 -1.37 2.03 36.12
C GLU A 349 -2.46 3.04 35.67
N HIS A 350 -3.73 2.65 35.67
CA HIS A 350 -4.86 3.47 35.20
C HIS A 350 -5.85 3.84 36.33
N SER A 351 -5.61 3.43 37.58
CA SER A 351 -6.53 3.69 38.71
C SER A 351 -6.69 5.19 38.96
N ASP A 352 -5.60 5.95 38.95
CA ASP A 352 -5.61 7.42 39.06
C ASP A 352 -6.36 8.10 37.90
N ASP A 353 -6.15 7.64 36.67
CA ASP A 353 -6.82 8.18 35.46
C ASP A 353 -8.33 7.85 35.49
N LEU A 354 -8.72 6.68 36.01
CA LEU A 354 -10.12 6.28 36.22
C LEU A 354 -10.78 7.12 37.32
N LYS A 355 -10.12 7.28 38.48
CA LYS A 355 -10.58 8.15 39.59
C LYS A 355 -10.73 9.59 39.12
N TYR A 356 -9.77 10.12 38.35
CA TYR A 356 -9.84 11.46 37.76
C TYR A 356 -10.93 11.64 36.69
N MET A 357 -11.23 10.61 35.90
CA MET A 357 -12.31 10.63 34.90
C MET A 357 -13.70 10.51 35.54
N ASN A 358 -13.83 9.70 36.60
CA ASN A 358 -15.05 9.58 37.40
C ASN A 358 -15.36 10.92 38.10
N ALA A 359 -14.38 11.53 38.78
CA ALA A 359 -14.50 12.86 39.39
C ALA A 359 -14.80 14.02 38.40
N LYS A 360 -14.86 13.73 37.09
CA LYS A 360 -15.21 14.68 36.02
C LYS A 360 -16.55 14.40 35.35
N THR A 361 -17.25 13.39 35.84
CA THR A 361 -18.58 12.97 35.40
C THR A 361 -19.46 12.95 36.64
N GLU A 362 -20.44 13.86 36.75
CA GLU A 362 -21.31 14.04 37.93
C GLU A 362 -22.28 12.86 38.13
N ALA A 363 -21.73 11.66 38.37
CA ALA A 363 -22.43 10.37 38.33
C ALA A 363 -21.73 9.22 39.09
N PHE A 364 -20.47 9.39 39.56
CA PHE A 364 -19.68 8.27 40.13
C PHE A 364 -18.99 8.53 41.47
N ASP A 365 -19.09 9.73 42.03
CA ASP A 365 -18.99 9.94 43.48
C ASP A 365 -20.27 10.62 43.94
N VAL A 366 -21.02 9.94 44.79
CA VAL A 366 -22.09 10.53 45.60
C VAL A 366 -21.73 10.21 47.03
N ASP A 367 -21.13 11.16 47.73
CA ASP A 367 -20.77 10.97 49.13
C ASP A 367 -22.06 10.77 49.93
N ILE A 368 -22.14 9.63 50.62
CA ILE A 368 -23.33 9.24 51.38
C ILE A 368 -23.50 10.16 52.60
N ASP A 369 -22.43 10.80 53.08
CA ASP A 369 -22.51 11.81 54.14
C ASP A 369 -23.01 13.17 53.62
N ASP A 370 -22.84 13.52 52.34
CA ASP A 370 -23.48 14.71 51.75
C ASP A 370 -25.01 14.52 51.64
N ILE A 371 -25.49 13.32 51.27
CA ILE A 371 -26.93 12.98 51.28
C ILE A 371 -27.53 13.18 52.69
N LYS A 372 -26.82 12.78 53.75
CA LYS A 372 -27.28 12.92 55.14
C LYS A 372 -27.37 14.37 55.59
N ASN A 373 -26.63 15.30 54.97
CA ASN A 373 -26.43 16.66 55.47
C ASN A 373 -27.28 17.74 54.76
N ASP A 374 -27.62 17.61 53.47
CA ASP A 374 -28.26 18.70 52.69
C ASP A 374 -29.74 18.48 52.30
N SER A 375 -30.53 17.75 53.10
CA SER A 375 -32.00 17.79 52.96
C SER A 375 -32.77 17.72 54.29
N GLY A 376 -33.52 18.78 54.57
CA GLY A 376 -34.47 18.85 55.67
C GLY A 376 -35.89 18.45 55.24
N GLU A 377 -36.54 17.67 56.10
CA GLU A 377 -37.95 17.20 56.03
C GLU A 377 -38.28 16.07 55.04
N SER A 378 -39.09 15.10 55.52
CA SER A 378 -39.74 14.01 54.77
C SER A 378 -38.86 12.86 54.22
N TYR A 379 -38.12 12.17 55.08
CA TYR A 379 -37.66 10.80 54.80
C TYR A 379 -38.86 9.85 54.56
N ASN A 380 -38.78 8.99 53.55
CA ASN A 380 -39.71 7.86 53.36
C ASN A 380 -39.13 6.58 54.00
N GLU A 381 -39.95 5.86 54.77
CA GLU A 381 -39.49 4.74 55.62
C GLU A 381 -38.89 3.59 54.79
N ASP A 382 -39.44 3.32 53.60
CA ASP A 382 -38.92 2.32 52.65
C ASP A 382 -37.51 2.67 52.11
N LEU A 383 -37.18 3.96 51.98
CA LEU A 383 -35.89 4.40 51.47
C LEU A 383 -34.81 4.28 52.55
N ALA A 384 -35.17 4.55 53.81
CA ALA A 384 -34.28 4.29 54.94
C ALA A 384 -33.99 2.78 55.09
N ALA A 385 -35.01 1.93 54.91
CA ALA A 385 -34.83 0.48 54.90
C ALA A 385 -33.90 0.01 53.76
N LEU A 386 -34.08 0.53 52.54
CA LEU A 386 -33.18 0.23 51.40
C LEU A 386 -31.74 0.67 51.62
N ILE A 387 -31.50 1.76 52.37
CA ILE A 387 -30.14 2.21 52.73
C ILE A 387 -29.54 1.33 53.85
N ASP A 388 -30.31 0.98 54.87
CA ASP A 388 -29.89 0.10 55.97
C ASP A 388 -29.63 -1.35 55.53
N GLU A 389 -30.45 -1.87 54.61
CA GLU A 389 -30.30 -3.23 54.05
C GLU A 389 -29.20 -3.29 52.97
N SER A 390 -28.85 -2.17 52.32
CA SER A 390 -27.64 -2.10 51.49
C SER A 390 -26.36 -1.84 52.30
N MET A 391 -26.41 -1.11 53.42
CA MET A 391 -25.27 -0.99 54.34
C MET A 391 -24.86 -2.36 54.92
N LYS A 392 -25.83 -3.21 55.30
CA LYS A 392 -25.55 -4.58 55.75
C LYS A 392 -24.92 -5.48 54.68
N LEU A 393 -25.12 -5.18 53.39
CA LEU A 393 -24.43 -5.82 52.27
C LEU A 393 -23.02 -5.28 52.01
N TYR A 394 -22.58 -4.25 52.75
CA TYR A 394 -21.19 -3.76 52.76
C TYR A 394 -20.47 -4.03 54.10
N GLU A 395 -21.18 -4.15 55.23
CA GLU A 395 -20.57 -4.42 56.55
C GLU A 395 -20.15 -5.89 56.77
N ASP A 396 -20.77 -6.87 56.10
CA ASP A 396 -20.57 -8.31 56.37
C ASP A 396 -19.26 -8.91 55.78
N ASP A 397 -18.42 -8.15 55.06
CA ASP A 397 -17.29 -8.67 54.25
C ASP A 397 -15.92 -7.95 54.46
N ASP A 398 -15.84 -6.80 55.14
CA ASP A 398 -14.68 -5.86 55.07
C ASP A 398 -13.95 -5.59 56.42
N ASP A 399 -14.24 -6.35 57.49
CA ASP A 399 -13.70 -6.13 58.85
C ASP A 399 -12.29 -6.77 59.10
N ASP A 400 -11.73 -7.48 58.10
CA ASP A 400 -10.52 -8.33 58.20
C ASP A 400 -9.36 -7.89 57.28
N VAL A 401 -9.46 -6.73 56.60
CA VAL A 401 -8.42 -6.18 55.71
C VAL A 401 -7.48 -5.24 56.46
N ASP A 402 -6.21 -5.63 56.62
CA ASP A 402 -5.17 -4.78 57.23
C ASP A 402 -4.85 -3.57 56.32
N PRO A 403 -5.11 -2.31 56.75
CA PRO A 403 -4.90 -1.13 55.92
C PRO A 403 -3.42 -0.81 55.63
N ASP A 404 -2.46 -1.48 56.28
CA ASP A 404 -1.04 -1.39 55.93
C ASP A 404 -0.65 -2.32 54.74
N ASP A 405 -1.54 -3.18 54.22
CA ASP A 405 -1.30 -4.00 52.99
C ASP A 405 -1.89 -3.35 51.72
N GLU A 406 -1.07 -2.52 51.06
CA GLU A 406 -1.37 -1.88 49.76
C GLU A 406 -1.83 -2.88 48.68
N GLN A 407 -1.37 -4.14 48.70
CA GLN A 407 -1.79 -5.15 47.71
C GLN A 407 -3.15 -5.77 48.01
N ALA A 408 -3.54 -5.85 49.28
CA ALA A 408 -4.90 -6.27 49.66
C ALA A 408 -5.92 -5.22 49.22
N VAL A 409 -5.64 -3.94 49.51
CA VAL A 409 -6.47 -2.80 49.10
C VAL A 409 -6.64 -2.73 47.57
N LEU A 410 -5.55 -2.80 46.80
CA LEU A 410 -5.59 -2.80 45.33
C LEU A 410 -6.45 -3.93 44.74
N ARG A 411 -6.44 -5.11 45.38
CA ARG A 411 -7.29 -6.25 44.97
C ARG A 411 -8.77 -6.02 45.28
N SER A 412 -9.09 -5.40 46.41
CA SER A 412 -10.47 -5.01 46.74
C SER A 412 -11.00 -3.94 45.78
N GLU A 413 -10.20 -2.89 45.49
CA GLU A 413 -10.54 -1.89 44.46
C GLU A 413 -10.83 -2.55 43.09
N PHE A 414 -9.96 -3.47 42.66
CA PHE A 414 -10.12 -4.17 41.38
C PHE A 414 -11.37 -5.07 41.36
N GLN A 415 -11.66 -5.78 42.45
CA GLN A 415 -12.84 -6.64 42.55
C GLN A 415 -14.14 -5.82 42.55
N ASN A 416 -14.16 -4.65 43.21
CA ASN A 416 -15.28 -3.71 43.13
C ASN A 416 -15.41 -3.08 41.73
N TYR A 417 -14.30 -2.79 41.04
CA TYR A 417 -14.31 -2.35 39.65
C TYR A 417 -14.96 -3.40 38.73
N LYS A 418 -14.65 -4.69 38.90
CA LYS A 418 -15.31 -5.79 38.17
C LYS A 418 -16.81 -5.88 38.48
N ARG A 419 -17.19 -5.85 39.76
CA ARG A 419 -18.59 -5.89 40.22
C ARG A 419 -19.40 -4.79 39.52
N ASN A 420 -18.85 -3.58 39.44
CA ASN A 420 -19.44 -2.45 38.71
C ASN A 420 -19.42 -2.62 37.17
N TYR A 421 -18.37 -3.20 36.58
CA TYR A 421 -18.32 -3.50 35.16
C TYR A 421 -19.42 -4.48 34.72
N TYR A 422 -19.60 -5.59 35.45
CA TYR A 422 -20.67 -6.55 35.16
C TYR A 422 -22.06 -5.92 35.33
N ARG A 423 -22.28 -5.21 36.45
CA ARG A 423 -23.54 -4.49 36.71
C ARG A 423 -23.90 -3.50 35.60
N ASN A 424 -22.93 -2.71 35.12
CA ASN A 424 -23.18 -1.65 34.15
C ASN A 424 -23.18 -2.13 32.68
N LYS A 425 -22.32 -3.08 32.30
CA LYS A 425 -22.18 -3.55 30.91
C LYS A 425 -23.09 -4.73 30.59
N PHE A 426 -23.23 -5.70 31.48
CA PHE A 426 -24.09 -6.87 31.29
C PHE A 426 -25.51 -6.65 31.84
N LYS A 427 -25.75 -5.55 32.56
CA LYS A 427 -27.05 -5.21 33.20
C LYS A 427 -27.53 -6.35 34.14
N ASN A 428 -26.57 -7.04 34.78
CA ASN A 428 -26.76 -8.21 35.65
C ASN A 428 -25.69 -8.22 36.76
N GLU A 429 -25.96 -8.86 37.90
CA GLU A 429 -25.03 -8.92 39.03
C GLU A 429 -23.99 -10.04 38.90
N MET A 430 -22.87 -9.89 39.61
CA MET A 430 -21.70 -10.75 39.48
C MET A 430 -21.86 -12.02 40.34
N HIS A 431 -22.40 -13.09 39.75
CA HIS A 431 -22.56 -14.40 40.39
C HIS A 431 -21.68 -15.47 39.71
N GLU A 432 -21.32 -16.54 40.44
CA GLU A 432 -20.46 -17.63 39.93
C GLU A 432 -21.03 -18.31 38.68
N ASP A 433 -22.35 -18.49 38.59
CA ASP A 433 -23.03 -19.06 37.42
C ASP A 433 -22.79 -18.21 36.15
N LEU A 434 -22.89 -16.88 36.27
CA LEU A 434 -22.67 -15.95 35.16
C LEU A 434 -21.20 -15.98 34.69
N ILE A 435 -20.25 -15.98 35.63
CA ILE A 435 -18.82 -16.09 35.31
C ILE A 435 -18.51 -17.44 34.65
N SER A 436 -19.16 -18.51 35.09
CA SER A 436 -19.03 -19.86 34.53
C SER A 436 -19.59 -19.94 33.11
N GLU A 437 -20.77 -19.36 32.85
CA GLU A 437 -21.37 -19.28 31.51
C GLU A 437 -20.51 -18.43 30.56
N LEU A 438 -20.08 -17.25 30.99
CA LEU A 438 -19.19 -16.38 30.22
C LEU A 438 -17.88 -17.08 29.88
N SER A 439 -17.26 -17.75 30.85
CA SER A 439 -16.03 -18.53 30.63
C SER A 439 -16.23 -19.67 29.65
N TYR A 440 -17.32 -20.44 29.78
CA TYR A 440 -17.66 -21.50 28.83
C TYR A 440 -17.84 -20.96 27.40
N HIS A 441 -18.60 -19.87 27.24
CA HIS A 441 -18.86 -19.27 25.93
C HIS A 441 -17.61 -18.61 25.33
N TYR A 442 -16.76 -17.97 26.13
CA TYR A 442 -15.54 -17.30 25.66
C TYR A 442 -14.45 -18.30 25.22
N ILE A 443 -14.23 -19.36 26.01
CA ILE A 443 -13.29 -20.44 25.63
C ILE A 443 -13.80 -21.24 24.42
N SER A 444 -15.12 -21.49 24.35
CA SER A 444 -15.74 -22.05 23.14
C SER A 444 -15.51 -21.14 21.93
N ALA A 445 -15.60 -19.82 22.09
CA ALA A 445 -15.41 -18.86 21.02
C ALA A 445 -13.98 -18.89 20.44
N ILE A 446 -12.95 -18.89 21.28
CA ILE A 446 -11.55 -19.00 20.82
C ILE A 446 -11.34 -20.30 20.04
N GLN A 447 -11.88 -21.43 20.53
CA GLN A 447 -11.78 -22.71 19.81
C GLN A 447 -12.57 -22.70 18.49
N TRP A 448 -13.72 -22.02 18.40
CA TRP A 448 -14.46 -21.86 17.15
C TRP A 448 -13.65 -21.08 16.11
N VAL A 449 -13.02 -19.96 16.51
CA VAL A 449 -12.19 -19.14 15.61
C VAL A 449 -10.96 -19.91 15.12
N LEU A 450 -10.25 -20.60 16.03
CA LEU A 450 -9.12 -21.46 15.66
C LEU A 450 -9.53 -22.56 14.67
N ASP A 451 -10.66 -23.23 14.91
CA ASP A 451 -11.17 -24.23 13.98
C ASP A 451 -11.57 -23.60 12.62
N TYR A 452 -12.18 -22.42 12.60
CA TYR A 452 -12.61 -21.76 11.37
C TYR A 452 -11.41 -21.42 10.44
N TYR A 453 -10.27 -21.06 11.02
CA TYR A 453 -9.03 -20.78 10.29
C TYR A 453 -8.31 -22.07 9.86
N TYR A 454 -8.09 -23.01 10.79
CA TYR A 454 -7.26 -24.21 10.55
C TYR A 454 -8.02 -25.36 9.88
N ARG A 455 -9.35 -25.44 10.01
CA ARG A 455 -10.18 -26.56 9.50
C ARG A 455 -11.32 -26.10 8.60
N GLY A 456 -11.78 -24.86 8.76
CA GLY A 456 -13.02 -24.36 8.16
C GLY A 456 -14.19 -24.50 9.15
N VAL A 457 -15.37 -23.98 8.78
CA VAL A 457 -16.54 -23.91 9.68
C VAL A 457 -16.82 -25.26 10.36
N GLN A 458 -16.88 -25.26 11.70
CA GLN A 458 -17.31 -26.44 12.49
C GLN A 458 -18.70 -26.26 13.12
N SER A 459 -19.26 -25.05 13.06
CA SER A 459 -20.66 -24.76 13.32
C SER A 459 -21.08 -23.49 12.59
N TRP A 460 -22.13 -23.59 11.77
CA TRP A 460 -22.82 -22.43 11.21
C TRP A 460 -23.73 -21.74 12.24
N ASP A 461 -24.28 -22.51 13.18
CA ASP A 461 -25.31 -22.08 14.13
C ASP A 461 -24.73 -21.39 15.39
N TRP A 462 -23.46 -21.66 15.73
CA TRP A 462 -22.81 -21.14 16.94
C TRP A 462 -22.48 -19.64 16.83
N TYR A 463 -22.62 -18.92 17.94
CA TYR A 463 -22.19 -17.54 18.14
C TYR A 463 -21.87 -17.26 19.62
N TYR A 464 -21.12 -16.20 19.89
CA TYR A 464 -20.91 -15.68 21.24
C TYR A 464 -22.11 -14.81 21.65
N PRO A 465 -22.86 -15.13 22.73
CA PRO A 465 -24.20 -14.57 22.99
C PRO A 465 -24.21 -13.28 23.84
N PHE A 466 -23.06 -12.63 24.05
CA PHE A 466 -22.94 -11.40 24.84
C PHE A 466 -22.24 -10.29 24.04
N HIS A 467 -22.54 -9.02 24.34
CA HIS A 467 -21.89 -7.87 23.66
C HIS A 467 -20.48 -7.57 24.15
N TYR A 468 -20.06 -8.14 25.29
CA TYR A 468 -18.80 -7.86 25.98
C TYR A 468 -18.07 -9.16 26.38
N ALA A 469 -16.75 -9.07 26.60
CA ALA A 469 -15.93 -10.17 27.11
C ALA A 469 -15.85 -10.13 28.66
N PRO A 470 -15.61 -11.25 29.34
CA PRO A 470 -15.20 -11.25 30.75
C PRO A 470 -13.79 -10.67 30.92
N PHE A 471 -13.38 -10.38 32.16
CA PHE A 471 -11.99 -10.12 32.49
C PHE A 471 -11.13 -11.38 32.40
N ILE A 472 -9.83 -11.24 32.13
CA ILE A 472 -8.88 -12.36 32.05
C ILE A 472 -8.79 -13.08 33.39
N SER A 473 -8.76 -12.32 34.48
CA SER A 473 -8.72 -12.82 35.87
C SER A 473 -9.96 -13.62 36.30
N ASP A 474 -11.07 -13.52 35.57
CA ASP A 474 -12.29 -14.30 35.85
C ASP A 474 -12.36 -15.61 35.04
N LEU A 475 -11.49 -15.80 34.03
CA LEU A 475 -11.39 -17.01 33.20
C LEU A 475 -10.65 -18.16 33.95
N ASN A 476 -11.21 -18.58 35.08
CA ASN A 476 -10.70 -19.67 35.91
C ASN A 476 -11.35 -21.04 35.59
N ASN A 477 -10.76 -22.11 36.12
CA ASN A 477 -11.21 -23.51 36.01
C ASN A 477 -11.44 -24.08 34.58
N ILE A 478 -10.97 -23.42 33.52
CA ILE A 478 -11.34 -23.73 32.12
C ILE A 478 -10.90 -25.12 31.62
N LYS A 479 -9.94 -25.77 32.30
CA LYS A 479 -9.35 -27.07 31.93
C LYS A 479 -10.38 -28.20 31.69
N ASN A 480 -11.51 -28.16 32.39
CA ASN A 480 -12.55 -29.19 32.31
C ASN A 480 -13.58 -28.94 31.20
N THR A 481 -13.50 -27.81 30.48
CA THR A 481 -14.51 -27.38 29.49
C THR A 481 -14.47 -28.24 28.22
N LYS A 482 -15.60 -28.89 27.91
CA LYS A 482 -15.73 -29.79 26.76
C LYS A 482 -16.42 -29.12 25.56
N VAL A 483 -15.67 -28.28 24.85
CA VAL A 483 -16.15 -27.62 23.62
C VAL A 483 -16.50 -28.67 22.55
N ASN A 484 -17.78 -28.76 22.18
CA ASN A 484 -18.29 -29.69 21.16
C ASN A 484 -19.25 -28.98 20.22
N PHE A 485 -18.82 -28.74 18.99
CA PHE A 485 -19.64 -28.07 17.97
C PHE A 485 -20.57 -29.04 17.22
N LYS A 486 -21.69 -28.51 16.73
CA LYS A 486 -22.55 -29.16 15.74
C LYS A 486 -22.45 -28.37 14.45
N MET A 487 -22.20 -29.05 13.34
CA MET A 487 -21.96 -28.41 12.04
C MET A 487 -23.08 -27.45 11.64
N GLY A 488 -24.33 -27.84 11.87
CA GLY A 488 -25.47 -26.99 11.55
C GLY A 488 -25.69 -26.85 10.05
N LYS A 489 -26.24 -25.72 9.61
CA LYS A 489 -26.35 -25.35 8.18
C LYS A 489 -26.21 -23.84 7.98
N PRO A 490 -25.65 -23.37 6.85
CA PRO A 490 -25.78 -21.98 6.48
C PRO A 490 -27.27 -21.59 6.34
N PHE A 491 -27.60 -20.38 6.75
CA PHE A 491 -28.93 -19.79 6.53
C PHE A 491 -29.18 -19.60 5.02
N LEU A 492 -30.43 -19.65 4.57
CA LEU A 492 -30.75 -19.22 3.20
C LEU A 492 -30.53 -17.70 3.05
N PRO A 493 -30.24 -17.18 1.84
CA PRO A 493 -29.90 -15.77 1.65
C PRO A 493 -30.90 -14.77 2.26
N PHE A 494 -32.22 -15.01 2.15
CA PHE A 494 -33.23 -14.13 2.75
C PHE A 494 -33.31 -14.26 4.29
N GLN A 495 -32.97 -15.42 4.83
CA GLN A 495 -32.88 -15.64 6.29
C GLN A 495 -31.70 -14.85 6.86
N GLN A 496 -30.56 -14.81 6.15
CA GLN A 496 -29.45 -13.92 6.50
C GLN A 496 -29.85 -12.44 6.37
N LEU A 497 -30.52 -12.02 5.29
CA LEU A 497 -30.88 -10.61 5.09
C LEU A 497 -31.78 -10.08 6.21
N LEU A 498 -32.82 -10.80 6.61
CA LEU A 498 -33.62 -10.42 7.80
C LEU A 498 -32.77 -10.42 9.08
N ALA A 499 -31.88 -11.40 9.25
CA ALA A 499 -31.00 -11.46 10.42
C ALA A 499 -29.91 -10.37 10.47
N VAL A 500 -29.67 -9.62 9.39
CA VAL A 500 -28.53 -8.68 9.26
C VAL A 500 -28.93 -7.24 8.91
N LEU A 501 -30.06 -7.01 8.23
CA LEU A 501 -30.48 -5.65 7.82
C LEU A 501 -31.26 -4.89 8.91
N PRO A 502 -31.09 -3.55 9.01
CA PRO A 502 -32.01 -2.68 9.76
C PRO A 502 -33.30 -2.40 8.97
N ALA A 503 -34.35 -1.96 9.64
CA ALA A 503 -35.63 -1.60 9.02
C ALA A 503 -35.49 -0.48 7.96
N ALA A 504 -34.50 0.40 8.08
CA ALA A 504 -34.19 1.42 7.06
C ALA A 504 -33.84 0.83 5.68
N SER A 505 -33.24 -0.37 5.65
CA SER A 505 -32.82 -1.08 4.43
C SER A 505 -33.84 -2.12 3.96
N VAL A 506 -35.10 -2.06 4.43
CA VAL A 506 -36.17 -3.03 4.13
C VAL A 506 -36.40 -3.24 2.63
N ASN A 507 -36.18 -2.21 1.80
CA ASN A 507 -36.33 -2.26 0.34
C ASN A 507 -35.39 -3.28 -0.35
N LEU A 508 -34.35 -3.77 0.33
CA LEU A 508 -33.44 -4.80 -0.20
C LEU A 508 -34.00 -6.23 -0.07
N LEU A 509 -35.05 -6.42 0.73
CA LEU A 509 -35.75 -7.69 0.93
C LEU A 509 -36.99 -7.82 0.01
N PRO A 510 -37.41 -9.06 -0.30
CA PRO A 510 -38.74 -9.35 -0.84
C PRO A 510 -39.88 -8.64 -0.10
N MET A 511 -40.86 -8.12 -0.84
CA MET A 511 -42.04 -7.44 -0.27
C MET A 511 -42.79 -8.29 0.76
N ALA A 512 -42.79 -9.62 0.58
CA ALA A 512 -43.39 -10.59 1.50
C ALA A 512 -42.84 -10.52 2.94
N TYR A 513 -41.66 -9.94 3.15
CA TYR A 513 -41.02 -9.82 4.46
C TYR A 513 -41.01 -8.41 5.04
N HIS A 514 -41.44 -7.38 4.30
CA HIS A 514 -41.41 -5.97 4.76
C HIS A 514 -42.22 -5.78 6.04
N ASP A 515 -43.37 -6.46 6.12
CA ASP A 515 -44.24 -6.52 7.30
C ASP A 515 -43.52 -7.01 8.57
N LEU A 516 -42.56 -7.94 8.45
CA LEU A 516 -41.85 -8.52 9.59
C LEU A 516 -40.87 -7.53 10.24
N MET A 517 -40.42 -6.50 9.51
CA MET A 517 -39.53 -5.45 10.02
C MET A 517 -40.29 -4.19 10.43
N LEU A 518 -41.35 -3.82 9.69
CA LEU A 518 -42.01 -2.52 9.82
C LEU A 518 -43.23 -2.52 10.76
N LYS A 519 -43.87 -3.65 11.01
CA LYS A 519 -45.08 -3.70 11.84
C LYS A 519 -44.73 -3.88 13.32
N PRO A 520 -45.19 -3.00 14.24
CA PRO A 520 -44.95 -3.15 15.68
C PRO A 520 -45.55 -4.41 16.32
N ASN A 521 -46.49 -5.09 15.65
CA ASN A 521 -47.04 -6.39 16.08
C ASN A 521 -46.36 -7.60 15.40
N SER A 522 -45.23 -7.40 14.72
CA SER A 522 -44.39 -8.49 14.21
C SER A 522 -43.83 -9.34 15.35
N PRO A 523 -43.77 -10.68 15.24
CA PRO A 523 -43.06 -11.55 16.19
C PRO A 523 -41.57 -11.25 16.36
N LEU A 524 -41.02 -10.40 15.48
CA LEU A 524 -39.62 -10.01 15.40
C LEU A 524 -39.37 -8.50 15.69
N ALA A 525 -40.40 -7.73 16.07
CA ALA A 525 -40.31 -6.27 16.19
C ALA A 525 -39.17 -5.78 17.11
N GLU A 526 -38.93 -6.47 18.23
CA GLU A 526 -37.83 -6.18 19.17
C GLU A 526 -36.42 -6.27 18.56
N PHE A 527 -36.26 -7.01 17.46
CA PHE A 527 -34.99 -7.17 16.76
C PHE A 527 -34.69 -6.02 15.77
N TYR A 528 -35.65 -5.11 15.54
CA TYR A 528 -35.51 -3.95 14.66
C TYR A 528 -35.79 -2.63 15.39
N PRO A 529 -35.05 -2.31 16.47
CA PRO A 529 -35.24 -1.06 17.22
C PRO A 529 -34.93 0.16 16.33
N THR A 530 -35.77 1.19 16.41
CA THR A 530 -35.59 2.46 15.69
C THR A 530 -34.47 3.32 16.29
N GLU A 531 -34.28 3.23 17.61
CA GLU A 531 -33.20 3.88 18.34
C GLU A 531 -32.44 2.80 19.14
N PHE A 532 -31.11 2.88 19.16
CA PHE A 532 -30.26 1.88 19.83
C PHE A 532 -29.04 2.54 20.47
N GLU A 533 -28.68 2.07 21.67
CA GLU A 533 -27.53 2.53 22.44
C GLU A 533 -26.21 2.19 21.72
N SER A 534 -25.13 2.93 22.01
CA SER A 534 -23.80 2.66 21.47
C SER A 534 -22.74 3.01 22.50
N ASP A 535 -21.99 2.01 22.95
CA ASP A 535 -20.96 2.15 23.98
C ASP A 535 -19.57 2.24 23.35
N LEU A 536 -18.85 3.32 23.64
CA LEU A 536 -17.48 3.49 23.16
C LEU A 536 -16.49 2.53 23.81
N ASN A 537 -16.77 1.99 25.01
CA ASN A 537 -15.95 0.99 25.71
C ASN A 537 -14.42 1.23 25.60
N GLY A 538 -13.95 2.42 26.00
CA GLY A 538 -12.54 2.84 25.96
C GLY A 538 -11.98 3.21 24.57
N LYS A 539 -12.75 3.04 23.49
CA LYS A 539 -12.36 3.42 22.12
C LYS A 539 -12.52 4.92 21.87
N LYS A 540 -11.85 5.43 20.84
CA LYS A 540 -11.80 6.88 20.52
C LYS A 540 -12.64 7.29 19.30
N HIS A 541 -13.38 6.34 18.72
CA HIS A 541 -14.09 6.51 17.47
C HIS A 541 -15.40 5.70 17.45
N ASP A 542 -16.49 6.31 16.98
CA ASP A 542 -17.83 5.70 16.97
C ASP A 542 -17.91 4.42 16.12
N TRP A 543 -17.02 4.28 15.11
CA TRP A 543 -16.92 3.06 14.31
C TRP A 543 -16.26 1.88 15.06
N GLU A 544 -15.57 2.14 16.16
CA GLU A 544 -15.02 1.14 17.10
C GLU A 544 -16.02 0.82 18.25
N ALA A 545 -17.15 1.54 18.37
CA ALA A 545 -18.11 1.40 19.46
C ALA A 545 -19.00 0.14 19.36
N VAL A 546 -19.33 -0.46 20.51
CA VAL A 546 -20.26 -1.58 20.65
C VAL A 546 -21.69 -1.12 20.36
N VAL A 547 -22.38 -1.80 19.46
CA VAL A 547 -23.77 -1.51 19.07
C VAL A 547 -24.70 -2.44 19.86
N LEU A 548 -25.55 -1.87 20.72
CA LEU A 548 -26.39 -2.63 21.64
C LEU A 548 -27.77 -2.89 21.01
N ILE A 549 -27.85 -4.01 20.27
CA ILE A 549 -29.08 -4.53 19.65
C ILE A 549 -29.35 -5.98 20.09
N PRO A 550 -30.61 -6.41 20.29
CA PRO A 550 -30.92 -7.75 20.79
C PRO A 550 -30.57 -8.86 19.79
N PHE A 551 -29.91 -9.93 20.23
CA PHE A 551 -29.51 -11.07 19.39
C PHE A 551 -30.72 -11.83 18.83
N ILE A 552 -30.74 -12.11 17.52
CA ILE A 552 -31.89 -12.77 16.87
C ILE A 552 -31.97 -14.26 17.23
N GLU A 553 -33.16 -14.68 17.67
CA GLU A 553 -33.53 -16.07 17.85
C GLU A 553 -33.91 -16.73 16.51
N GLU A 554 -33.01 -17.58 16.00
CA GLU A 554 -33.19 -18.38 14.79
C GLU A 554 -34.56 -19.07 14.68
N LYS A 555 -35.02 -19.76 15.73
CA LYS A 555 -36.31 -20.48 15.71
C LYS A 555 -37.51 -19.55 15.49
N ARG A 556 -37.49 -18.36 16.10
CA ARG A 556 -38.54 -17.34 15.95
C ARG A 556 -38.48 -16.69 14.58
N LEU A 557 -37.28 -16.36 14.09
CA LEU A 557 -37.07 -15.86 12.73
C LEU A 557 -37.62 -16.84 11.69
N LEU A 558 -37.20 -18.10 11.72
CA LEU A 558 -37.60 -19.12 10.75
C LEU A 558 -39.11 -19.40 10.82
N SER A 559 -39.70 -19.43 12.02
CA SER A 559 -41.16 -19.61 12.18
C SER A 559 -41.95 -18.43 11.60
N ALA A 560 -41.49 -17.19 11.80
CA ALA A 560 -42.16 -16.00 11.25
C ALA A 560 -41.98 -15.86 9.73
N MET A 561 -40.87 -16.35 9.17
CA MET A 561 -40.65 -16.37 7.72
C MET A 561 -41.52 -17.41 6.99
N ALA A 562 -41.79 -18.57 7.61
CA ALA A 562 -42.51 -19.67 6.98
C ALA A 562 -43.92 -19.29 6.50
N ASP A 563 -44.63 -18.41 7.22
CA ASP A 563 -45.95 -17.89 6.82
C ASP A 563 -45.89 -16.93 5.60
N CYS A 564 -44.72 -16.35 5.35
CA CYS A 564 -44.47 -15.44 4.23
C CYS A 564 -43.89 -16.13 2.98
N GLU A 565 -43.17 -17.26 3.13
CA GLU A 565 -42.58 -18.00 2.00
C GLU A 565 -43.55 -18.33 0.84
N PRO A 566 -44.83 -18.70 1.08
CA PRO A 566 -45.80 -18.94 0.01
C PRO A 566 -46.08 -17.73 -0.90
N GLN A 567 -45.77 -16.51 -0.42
CA GLN A 567 -46.04 -15.25 -1.11
C GLN A 567 -44.89 -14.82 -2.05
N LEU A 568 -43.70 -15.42 -1.92
CA LEU A 568 -42.54 -15.12 -2.78
C LEU A 568 -42.82 -15.47 -4.26
N SER A 569 -42.32 -14.65 -5.18
CA SER A 569 -42.30 -14.94 -6.61
C SER A 569 -41.35 -16.10 -6.95
N VAL A 570 -41.42 -16.60 -8.19
CA VAL A 570 -40.55 -17.69 -8.67
C VAL A 570 -39.08 -17.25 -8.71
N GLU A 571 -38.80 -16.01 -9.08
CA GLU A 571 -37.45 -15.45 -9.14
C GLU A 571 -36.85 -15.29 -7.74
N GLU A 572 -37.63 -14.81 -6.77
CA GLU A 572 -37.21 -14.74 -5.37
C GLU A 572 -36.93 -16.12 -4.77
N ARG A 573 -37.73 -17.15 -5.10
CA ARG A 573 -37.51 -18.54 -4.65
C ARG A 573 -36.28 -19.21 -5.28
N GLU A 574 -35.81 -18.74 -6.43
CA GLU A 574 -34.54 -19.17 -7.04
C GLU A 574 -33.36 -18.39 -6.45
N ARG A 575 -33.52 -17.07 -6.23
CA ARG A 575 -32.56 -16.20 -5.53
C ARG A 575 -32.29 -16.62 -4.08
N ASN A 576 -33.26 -17.25 -3.40
CA ASN A 576 -33.11 -17.77 -2.03
C ASN A 576 -32.45 -19.16 -1.94
N ARG A 577 -31.45 -19.45 -2.77
CA ARG A 577 -30.75 -20.75 -2.81
C ARG A 577 -29.23 -20.59 -2.75
N HIS A 578 -28.56 -21.67 -2.38
CA HIS A 578 -27.10 -21.79 -2.50
C HIS A 578 -26.71 -22.34 -3.88
N GLY A 579 -25.53 -21.95 -4.33
CA GLY A 579 -24.98 -22.34 -5.62
C GLY A 579 -23.46 -22.58 -5.59
N PRO A 580 -22.93 -23.18 -6.66
CA PRO A 580 -21.53 -23.56 -6.78
C PRO A 580 -20.63 -22.35 -7.03
N MET A 581 -19.32 -22.54 -6.82
CA MET A 581 -18.31 -21.67 -7.44
C MET A 581 -18.08 -22.10 -8.90
N TYR A 582 -17.59 -21.19 -9.74
CA TYR A 582 -17.39 -21.46 -11.17
C TYR A 582 -15.91 -21.47 -11.53
N GLN A 583 -15.44 -22.59 -12.05
CA GLN A 583 -14.11 -22.78 -12.63
C GLN A 583 -14.16 -22.43 -14.14
N TYR A 584 -13.19 -21.64 -14.59
CA TYR A 584 -13.00 -21.27 -15.99
C TYR A 584 -11.61 -21.66 -16.47
N ASP A 585 -11.56 -22.30 -17.64
CA ASP A 585 -10.34 -22.66 -18.36
C ASP A 585 -10.51 -22.24 -19.84
N TYR A 586 -9.41 -21.82 -20.49
CA TYR A 586 -9.43 -21.48 -21.91
C TYR A 586 -9.63 -22.71 -22.81
N ASN A 587 -10.37 -22.56 -23.90
CA ASN A 587 -10.60 -23.59 -24.89
C ASN A 587 -10.52 -22.99 -26.31
N ALA A 588 -9.58 -23.49 -27.12
CA ALA A 588 -9.38 -23.03 -28.50
C ALA A 588 -10.57 -23.33 -29.45
N LYS A 589 -11.54 -24.15 -29.03
CA LYS A 589 -12.81 -24.34 -29.73
C LYS A 589 -13.86 -23.37 -29.17
N SER A 590 -14.56 -22.67 -30.05
CA SER A 590 -15.70 -21.83 -29.65
C SER A 590 -16.79 -22.67 -28.97
N GLN A 591 -17.27 -22.18 -27.82
CA GLN A 591 -18.41 -22.73 -27.08
C GLN A 591 -19.75 -22.10 -27.53
N GLY A 592 -19.73 -21.25 -28.57
CA GLY A 592 -20.90 -20.53 -29.08
C GLY A 592 -20.97 -19.06 -28.63
N PRO A 593 -22.09 -18.37 -28.93
CA PRO A 593 -22.28 -16.96 -28.62
C PRO A 593 -22.76 -16.70 -27.19
N MET A 594 -22.49 -15.50 -26.68
CA MET A 594 -22.95 -15.00 -25.38
C MET A 594 -23.64 -13.64 -25.55
N LYS A 595 -24.81 -13.47 -24.92
CA LYS A 595 -25.52 -12.19 -24.85
C LYS A 595 -24.71 -11.18 -24.05
N GLY A 596 -24.77 -9.90 -24.44
CA GLY A 596 -24.20 -8.81 -23.65
C GLY A 596 -25.02 -8.54 -22.40
N LEU A 597 -24.38 -7.95 -21.40
CA LEU A 597 -24.95 -7.54 -20.12
C LEU A 597 -24.26 -6.24 -19.72
N ALA A 598 -24.96 -5.11 -19.82
CA ALA A 598 -24.36 -3.78 -19.69
C ALA A 598 -23.52 -3.65 -18.40
N PRO A 599 -22.29 -3.10 -18.47
CA PRO A 599 -21.63 -2.43 -19.61
C PRO A 599 -21.07 -3.37 -20.71
N LEU A 600 -21.04 -4.68 -20.50
CA LEU A 600 -20.35 -5.66 -21.34
C LEU A 600 -21.09 -5.93 -22.67
N LYS A 601 -20.34 -5.88 -23.77
CA LYS A 601 -20.81 -6.07 -25.15
C LYS A 601 -20.97 -7.57 -25.48
N PRO A 602 -21.94 -7.96 -26.34
CA PRO A 602 -22.16 -9.37 -26.71
C PRO A 602 -20.96 -9.98 -27.46
N LEU A 603 -20.75 -11.29 -27.30
CA LEU A 603 -19.71 -12.05 -28.02
C LEU A 603 -20.33 -13.07 -28.97
N GLN A 604 -19.83 -13.13 -30.21
CA GLN A 604 -20.26 -14.15 -31.18
C GLN A 604 -19.61 -15.52 -30.93
N ASN A 605 -18.44 -15.55 -30.30
CA ASN A 605 -17.68 -16.76 -29.98
C ASN A 605 -17.02 -16.61 -28.60
N VAL A 606 -17.32 -17.52 -27.70
CA VAL A 606 -16.69 -17.66 -26.38
C VAL A 606 -15.65 -18.79 -26.45
N PHE A 607 -14.43 -18.53 -25.98
CA PHE A 607 -13.30 -19.46 -26.00
C PHE A 607 -12.87 -19.89 -24.59
N CYS A 608 -13.84 -20.05 -23.69
CA CYS A 608 -13.63 -20.59 -22.34
C CYS A 608 -14.74 -21.56 -21.97
N THR A 609 -14.41 -22.62 -21.22
CA THR A 609 -15.40 -23.46 -20.54
C THR A 609 -15.77 -22.86 -19.18
N GLU A 610 -16.98 -23.13 -18.70
CA GLU A 610 -17.42 -22.86 -17.33
C GLU A 610 -17.84 -24.20 -16.70
N LEU A 611 -17.31 -24.50 -15.52
CA LEU A 611 -17.60 -25.72 -14.76
C LEU A 611 -18.03 -25.34 -13.34
N ALA A 612 -19.19 -25.84 -12.91
CA ALA A 612 -19.64 -25.70 -11.52
C ALA A 612 -18.80 -26.59 -10.59
N ARG A 613 -18.50 -26.07 -9.39
CA ARG A 613 -17.84 -26.76 -8.27
C ARG A 613 -18.59 -26.47 -6.98
N TRP A 614 -19.04 -27.50 -6.27
CA TRP A 614 -19.72 -27.35 -4.98
C TRP A 614 -18.71 -27.35 -3.82
N SER A 615 -19.09 -26.78 -2.68
CA SER A 615 -18.22 -26.72 -1.49
C SER A 615 -17.80 -28.13 -1.02
N ASP A 616 -18.71 -29.09 -1.13
CA ASP A 616 -18.47 -30.50 -0.79
C ASP A 616 -17.39 -31.17 -1.66
N GLU A 617 -17.08 -30.64 -2.85
CA GLU A 617 -15.98 -31.14 -3.70
C GLU A 617 -14.59 -30.69 -3.22
N ILE A 618 -14.51 -29.65 -2.38
CA ILE A 618 -13.26 -29.14 -1.79
C ILE A 618 -13.17 -29.38 -0.28
N ALA A 619 -14.22 -29.90 0.35
CA ALA A 619 -14.29 -30.15 1.79
C ALA A 619 -13.27 -31.20 2.26
N LEU A 620 -12.56 -30.91 3.35
CA LEU A 620 -11.52 -31.78 3.91
C LEU A 620 -12.02 -32.52 5.17
N ASN A 621 -12.54 -33.72 4.96
CA ASN A 621 -13.03 -34.61 6.01
C ASN A 621 -11.88 -35.33 6.76
N SER A 622 -10.98 -34.56 7.38
CA SER A 622 -9.81 -35.06 8.12
C SER A 622 -9.80 -34.54 9.57
N PRO A 623 -9.52 -35.38 10.58
CA PRO A 623 -9.35 -34.93 11.96
C PRO A 623 -8.07 -34.09 12.16
N ARG A 624 -7.06 -34.29 11.29
CA ARG A 624 -5.83 -33.48 11.25
C ARG A 624 -5.98 -32.34 10.24
N THR A 625 -5.55 -31.14 10.61
CA THR A 625 -5.44 -30.04 9.64
C THR A 625 -4.32 -30.28 8.63
N VAL A 626 -4.42 -29.62 7.48
CA VAL A 626 -3.35 -29.48 6.46
C VAL A 626 -2.65 -28.13 6.53
N CYS A 627 -3.05 -27.25 7.47
CA CYS A 627 -2.29 -26.09 7.91
C CYS A 627 -1.08 -26.54 8.75
N VAL A 628 -0.12 -27.17 8.06
CA VAL A 628 1.16 -27.61 8.62
C VAL A 628 2.29 -27.18 7.68
N GLU A 629 3.48 -27.00 8.24
CA GLU A 629 4.65 -26.64 7.46
C GLU A 629 5.18 -27.87 6.69
N LEU A 630 5.28 -27.75 5.37
CA LEU A 630 5.69 -28.85 4.51
C LEU A 630 7.22 -29.06 4.54
N ALA A 631 7.65 -30.25 4.12
CA ALA A 631 9.04 -30.70 4.10
C ALA A 631 9.85 -30.03 2.97
N ASN A 632 10.05 -28.72 3.09
CA ASN A 632 10.56 -27.87 2.02
C ASN A 632 12.11 -27.92 1.95
N ALA A 633 12.65 -28.87 1.19
CA ALA A 633 14.09 -29.00 0.94
C ALA A 633 14.77 -27.77 0.29
N ALA A 634 13.99 -26.78 -0.18
CA ALA A 634 14.48 -25.57 -0.82
C ALA A 634 14.52 -24.32 0.09
N ARG A 635 14.28 -24.43 1.41
CA ARG A 635 14.33 -23.28 2.36
C ARG A 635 15.65 -22.48 2.36
N HIS A 636 16.75 -23.06 1.87
CA HIS A 636 18.06 -22.41 1.73
C HIS A 636 18.34 -21.87 0.31
N VAL A 637 17.37 -21.96 -0.61
CA VAL A 637 17.45 -21.46 -1.99
C VAL A 637 16.73 -20.12 -2.05
N PHE A 638 17.38 -19.09 -2.56
CA PHE A 638 16.77 -17.79 -2.77
C PHE A 638 15.78 -17.83 -3.94
N PHE A 639 14.55 -17.39 -3.72
CA PHE A 639 13.54 -17.19 -4.77
C PHE A 639 13.49 -15.69 -5.10
N PRO A 640 13.78 -15.26 -6.35
CA PRO A 640 13.86 -13.84 -6.69
C PRO A 640 12.58 -13.05 -6.33
N GLY A 641 12.75 -12.04 -5.47
CA GLY A 641 11.66 -11.20 -4.96
C GLY A 641 10.91 -11.76 -3.74
N PHE A 642 11.33 -12.90 -3.19
CA PHE A 642 10.95 -13.37 -1.85
C PHE A 642 12.12 -13.14 -0.88
N PRO A 643 12.09 -12.07 -0.06
CA PRO A 643 13.21 -11.69 0.79
C PRO A 643 13.41 -12.64 1.99
N THR A 644 14.66 -12.77 2.44
CA THR A 644 15.05 -13.56 3.62
C THR A 644 16.31 -12.99 4.25
N MET A 645 16.39 -13.04 5.58
CA MET A 645 17.55 -12.62 6.36
C MET A 645 18.68 -13.67 6.36
N LYS A 646 18.39 -14.94 6.04
CA LYS A 646 19.26 -16.12 6.24
C LYS A 646 20.57 -16.16 5.42
N HIS A 647 20.83 -15.19 4.55
CA HIS A 647 22.03 -15.14 3.71
C HIS A 647 23.19 -14.28 4.26
N LEU A 648 23.02 -13.66 5.43
CA LEU A 648 24.10 -13.05 6.21
C LEU A 648 24.05 -13.55 7.65
N GLU A 649 25.19 -13.54 8.34
CA GLU A 649 25.21 -13.63 9.80
C GLU A 649 25.00 -12.25 10.40
N PHE A 650 24.13 -12.15 11.40
CA PHE A 650 23.80 -10.90 12.09
C PHE A 650 23.43 -11.17 13.54
N ASP A 651 23.64 -10.15 14.37
CA ASP A 651 23.08 -10.04 15.72
C ASP A 651 21.86 -9.09 15.66
N PHE A 652 21.02 -9.03 16.71
CA PHE A 652 19.79 -8.24 16.69
C PHE A 652 19.39 -7.73 18.08
N GLU A 653 18.68 -6.59 18.14
CA GLU A 653 18.18 -6.00 19.40
C GLU A 653 16.91 -5.15 19.18
N LEU A 654 16.03 -5.07 20.18
CA LEU A 654 14.80 -4.27 20.14
C LEU A 654 15.03 -2.83 20.63
N ARG A 655 15.12 -1.85 19.71
CA ARG A 655 15.54 -0.47 20.02
C ARG A 655 14.45 0.58 19.73
N HIS A 656 14.54 1.71 20.43
CA HIS A 656 13.71 2.91 20.22
C HIS A 656 14.32 3.88 19.18
N ASP A 657 14.86 3.36 18.07
CA ASP A 657 15.60 4.17 17.08
C ASP A 657 14.70 5.06 16.18
N ARG A 658 13.39 5.13 16.49
CA ARG A 658 12.39 6.02 15.86
C ARG A 658 12.30 5.89 14.34
N VAL A 659 12.35 4.64 13.86
CA VAL A 659 12.31 4.30 12.43
C VAL A 659 11.10 4.95 11.74
N LYS A 660 11.31 5.42 10.51
CA LYS A 660 10.26 5.99 9.67
C LYS A 660 9.93 5.01 8.57
N VAL A 661 8.80 4.30 8.70
CA VAL A 661 8.26 3.40 7.66
C VAL A 661 7.17 4.12 6.86
N PHE A 662 6.27 4.81 7.53
CA PHE A 662 5.18 5.60 6.94
C PHE A 662 5.50 7.11 6.94
N GLU A 663 4.50 7.99 6.94
CA GLU A 663 4.70 9.45 6.88
C GLU A 663 5.40 10.02 8.12
N GLN A 664 5.24 9.35 9.27
CA GLN A 664 5.76 9.77 10.57
C GLN A 664 6.74 8.72 11.14
N PRO A 665 7.77 9.15 11.89
CA PRO A 665 8.59 8.27 12.72
C PRO A 665 7.75 7.48 13.73
N SER A 666 8.11 6.22 13.99
CA SER A 666 7.51 5.42 15.05
C SER A 666 7.84 5.97 16.45
N ARG A 667 7.01 5.60 17.41
CA ARG A 667 7.20 5.87 18.85
C ARG A 667 7.60 4.62 19.64
N ASN A 668 7.47 3.43 19.04
CA ASN A 668 7.64 2.14 19.70
C ASN A 668 9.05 1.56 19.43
N GLN A 669 9.33 0.39 20.01
CA GLN A 669 10.52 -0.40 19.65
C GLN A 669 10.36 -1.07 18.28
N SER A 670 11.47 -1.13 17.55
CA SER A 670 11.63 -1.90 16.32
C SER A 670 12.76 -2.92 16.48
N MET A 671 12.67 -4.05 15.77
CA MET A 671 13.74 -5.05 15.71
C MET A 671 14.86 -4.54 14.80
N VAL A 672 16.02 -4.24 15.40
CA VAL A 672 17.21 -3.73 14.70
C VAL A 672 18.17 -4.87 14.42
N LEU A 673 18.61 -4.96 13.17
CA LEU A 673 19.47 -6.02 12.64
C LEU A 673 20.90 -5.51 12.47
N MET A 674 21.88 -6.28 12.93
CA MET A 674 23.30 -5.88 12.98
C MET A 674 24.17 -6.93 12.28
N PRO A 675 24.35 -6.84 10.95
CA PRO A 675 25.20 -7.76 10.19
C PRO A 675 26.63 -7.80 10.74
N ARG A 676 27.15 -9.02 10.97
CA ARG A 676 28.46 -9.22 11.59
C ARG A 676 29.60 -8.79 10.66
N GLN A 677 30.66 -8.26 11.27
CA GLN A 677 31.90 -7.93 10.59
C GLN A 677 32.60 -9.21 10.09
N ARG A 678 33.05 -9.21 8.83
CA ARG A 678 33.74 -10.35 8.19
C ARG A 678 35.17 -9.95 7.85
N GLU A 679 36.15 -10.69 8.35
CA GLU A 679 37.58 -10.34 8.30
C GLU A 679 38.13 -9.98 6.91
N ALA A 680 37.52 -10.51 5.85
CA ALA A 680 37.92 -10.24 4.46
C ALA A 680 37.47 -8.85 3.93
N GLN A 681 36.55 -8.14 4.60
CA GLN A 681 35.78 -7.06 3.96
C GLN A 681 36.19 -5.62 4.31
N ASP A 682 37.13 -5.39 5.23
CA ASP A 682 37.52 -4.02 5.64
C ASP A 682 38.77 -3.48 4.91
N SER A 683 39.33 -4.21 3.94
CA SER A 683 40.45 -3.70 3.11
C SER A 683 40.09 -3.59 1.63
N LEU A 684 40.42 -2.43 1.05
CA LEU A 684 40.13 -2.07 -0.33
C LEU A 684 40.63 -3.12 -1.34
N GLN A 685 41.84 -3.64 -1.13
CA GLN A 685 42.44 -4.64 -1.99
C GLN A 685 41.74 -6.01 -1.89
N SER A 686 41.26 -6.41 -0.72
CA SER A 686 40.58 -7.69 -0.55
C SER A 686 39.16 -7.67 -1.13
N VAL A 687 38.37 -6.63 -0.82
CA VAL A 687 37.04 -6.42 -1.40
C VAL A 687 37.10 -6.29 -2.93
N ALA A 688 38.12 -5.59 -3.46
CA ALA A 688 38.35 -5.53 -4.90
C ALA A 688 38.73 -6.91 -5.47
N ALA A 689 39.63 -7.66 -4.85
CA ALA A 689 40.03 -8.98 -5.32
C ALA A 689 38.88 -10.01 -5.31
N GLN A 690 37.97 -9.93 -4.31
CA GLN A 690 36.84 -10.84 -4.19
C GLN A 690 35.67 -10.46 -5.11
N HIS A 691 35.33 -9.18 -5.22
CA HIS A 691 34.04 -8.75 -5.80
C HIS A 691 34.15 -7.88 -7.07
N LEU A 692 35.30 -7.27 -7.40
CA LEU A 692 35.37 -6.30 -8.51
C LEU A 692 35.02 -6.94 -9.87
N GLY A 693 34.04 -6.37 -10.56
CA GLY A 693 33.57 -6.85 -11.86
C GLY A 693 32.65 -8.08 -11.80
N GLN A 694 32.50 -8.71 -10.62
CA GLN A 694 31.66 -9.88 -10.39
C GLN A 694 30.17 -9.52 -10.27
N VAL A 695 29.33 -10.56 -10.32
CA VAL A 695 27.90 -10.49 -9.99
C VAL A 695 27.72 -10.92 -8.54
N VAL A 696 27.01 -10.09 -7.77
CA VAL A 696 26.74 -10.26 -6.33
C VAL A 696 25.27 -9.97 -6.05
N TYR A 697 24.84 -10.17 -4.81
CA TYR A 697 23.52 -9.79 -4.31
C TYR A 697 23.66 -8.72 -3.22
N ILE A 698 22.79 -7.72 -3.28
CA ILE A 698 22.79 -6.53 -2.40
C ILE A 698 21.36 -6.19 -2.00
N GLY A 699 21.17 -5.26 -1.07
CA GLY A 699 19.84 -4.82 -0.61
C GLY A 699 19.23 -5.72 0.47
N TRP A 700 20.05 -6.55 1.13
CA TRP A 700 19.62 -7.50 2.18
C TRP A 700 18.66 -6.86 3.20
N PRO A 701 17.55 -7.54 3.58
CA PRO A 701 17.11 -8.87 3.12
C PRO A 701 16.41 -8.90 1.75
N HIS A 702 16.14 -7.74 1.14
CA HIS A 702 15.53 -7.57 -0.18
C HIS A 702 16.54 -7.77 -1.32
N LEU A 703 17.14 -8.97 -1.37
CA LEU A 703 18.27 -9.26 -2.26
C LEU A 703 17.93 -9.04 -3.74
N ILE A 704 18.68 -8.15 -4.40
CA ILE A 704 18.68 -7.93 -5.84
C ILE A 704 20.05 -8.28 -6.42
N LYS A 705 20.06 -8.92 -7.60
CA LYS A 705 21.27 -9.19 -8.38
C LYS A 705 21.89 -7.86 -8.81
N ALA A 706 23.18 -7.68 -8.57
CA ALA A 706 23.93 -6.48 -8.92
C ALA A 706 25.33 -6.84 -9.43
N LYS A 707 25.98 -5.90 -10.13
CA LYS A 707 27.33 -6.06 -10.65
C LYS A 707 28.23 -4.96 -10.13
N VAL A 708 29.38 -5.34 -9.59
CA VAL A 708 30.37 -4.39 -9.05
C VAL A 708 31.17 -3.75 -10.18
N GLU A 709 31.24 -2.43 -10.18
CA GLU A 709 31.97 -1.63 -11.18
C GLU A 709 33.25 -1.03 -10.59
N SER A 710 33.21 -0.57 -9.35
CA SER A 710 34.37 -0.14 -8.56
C SER A 710 34.17 -0.39 -7.07
N VAL A 711 35.25 -0.33 -6.30
CA VAL A 711 35.29 -0.43 -4.83
C VAL A 711 36.06 0.77 -4.30
N ALA A 712 35.60 1.42 -3.23
CA ALA A 712 36.26 2.59 -2.68
C ALA A 712 36.36 2.57 -1.15
N THR A 713 37.42 3.18 -0.64
CA THR A 713 37.49 3.78 0.68
C THR A 713 37.40 5.29 0.56
N ARG A 714 37.45 5.99 1.69
CA ARG A 714 37.47 7.45 1.77
C ARG A 714 38.54 8.13 0.90
N ASP A 715 39.73 7.53 0.81
CA ASP A 715 40.89 8.16 0.14
C ASP A 715 41.22 7.53 -1.23
N GLN A 716 40.81 6.29 -1.51
CA GLN A 716 41.17 5.55 -2.72
C GLN A 716 39.97 4.80 -3.32
N VAL A 717 39.92 4.70 -4.64
CA VAL A 717 38.95 3.90 -5.38
C VAL A 717 39.66 3.03 -6.42
N VAL A 718 39.27 1.75 -6.47
CA VAL A 718 39.76 0.75 -7.43
C VAL A 718 38.66 0.45 -8.42
N ASP A 719 38.97 0.55 -9.70
CA ASP A 719 38.13 0.05 -10.78
C ASP A 719 38.95 -0.80 -11.77
N ARG A 720 38.42 -1.00 -12.98
CA ARG A 720 39.04 -1.84 -14.02
C ARG A 720 40.33 -1.26 -14.58
N ASP A 721 40.54 0.05 -14.47
CA ASP A 721 41.71 0.75 -15.00
C ASP A 721 42.81 0.93 -13.93
N GLY A 722 42.48 0.72 -12.65
CA GLY A 722 43.45 0.61 -11.55
C GLY A 722 42.99 1.28 -10.26
N ILE A 723 43.97 1.63 -9.40
CA ILE A 723 43.75 2.39 -8.17
C ILE A 723 43.97 3.89 -8.46
N ARG A 724 43.01 4.73 -8.06
CA ARG A 724 43.13 6.20 -8.07
C ARG A 724 42.68 6.80 -6.73
N ALA A 725 43.00 8.08 -6.51
CA ALA A 725 42.45 8.82 -5.37
C ALA A 725 40.92 8.96 -5.50
N ASN A 726 40.21 8.90 -4.37
CA ASN A 726 38.78 9.17 -4.29
C ASN A 726 38.49 10.65 -3.95
N GLU A 727 37.23 11.07 -3.96
CA GLU A 727 36.78 12.36 -3.45
C GLU A 727 36.18 12.19 -2.03
N PRO A 728 36.90 12.52 -0.94
CA PRO A 728 36.44 12.21 0.42
C PRO A 728 35.09 12.82 0.76
N ARG A 729 34.79 14.04 0.29
CA ARG A 729 33.49 14.70 0.53
C ARG A 729 32.31 13.96 -0.08
N ARG A 730 32.53 13.29 -1.23
CA ARG A 730 31.51 12.48 -1.87
C ARG A 730 31.35 11.16 -1.13
N PHE A 731 32.45 10.50 -0.79
CA PHE A 731 32.43 9.28 0.02
C PHE A 731 31.73 9.49 1.37
N ASP A 732 32.11 10.53 2.12
CA ASP A 732 31.50 10.92 3.40
C ASP A 732 29.97 11.16 3.26
N SER A 733 29.53 11.71 2.12
CA SER A 733 28.11 11.96 1.81
C SER A 733 27.37 10.69 1.36
N ASP A 734 28.01 9.81 0.60
CA ASP A 734 27.48 8.50 0.19
C ASP A 734 27.30 7.62 1.45
N CYS A 735 28.32 7.52 2.32
CA CYS A 735 28.24 6.82 3.62
C CYS A 735 27.09 7.32 4.47
N LYS A 736 26.99 8.64 4.67
CA LYS A 736 25.90 9.23 5.46
C LYS A 736 24.51 8.94 4.86
N SER A 737 24.36 8.99 3.54
CA SER A 737 23.08 8.67 2.88
C SER A 737 22.70 7.19 3.02
N LEU A 738 23.68 6.30 3.13
CA LEU A 738 23.46 4.87 3.40
C LEU A 738 23.07 4.66 4.87
N GLU A 739 23.77 5.29 5.82
CA GLU A 739 23.48 5.23 7.25
C GLU A 739 22.07 5.76 7.60
N GLU A 740 21.68 6.92 7.05
CA GLU A 740 20.35 7.48 7.24
C GLU A 740 19.24 6.58 6.66
N HIS A 741 19.50 5.86 5.56
CA HIS A 741 18.56 4.91 4.95
C HIS A 741 18.45 3.61 5.75
N PHE A 742 19.57 2.90 5.97
CA PHE A 742 19.54 1.59 6.63
C PHE A 742 19.04 1.70 8.08
N THR A 743 19.53 2.68 8.84
CA THR A 743 19.10 2.91 10.22
C THR A 743 17.67 3.47 10.24
N GLY A 744 17.42 4.55 9.48
CA GLY A 744 16.17 5.32 9.57
C GLY A 744 14.95 4.67 8.91
N ARG A 745 15.13 3.84 7.88
CA ARG A 745 14.04 3.17 7.14
C ARG A 745 14.02 1.64 7.30
N MET A 746 15.17 0.97 7.39
CA MET A 746 15.22 -0.50 7.39
C MET A 746 15.44 -1.13 8.76
N ALA A 747 15.85 -0.35 9.77
CA ALA A 747 16.36 -0.87 11.04
C ALA A 747 17.57 -1.81 10.87
N ILE A 748 18.47 -1.49 9.94
CA ILE A 748 19.72 -2.23 9.70
C ILE A 748 20.89 -1.33 10.09
N LYS A 749 21.81 -1.86 10.89
CA LYS A 749 22.99 -1.15 11.39
C LYS A 749 24.25 -1.95 11.07
N PHE A 750 24.92 -1.56 9.98
CA PHE A 750 26.24 -2.09 9.62
C PHE A 750 27.32 -1.65 10.62
N PRO A 751 28.42 -2.42 10.78
CA PRO A 751 29.44 -2.14 11.79
C PRO A 751 30.32 -0.93 11.45
N ASN A 752 30.58 -0.68 10.16
CA ASN A 752 31.25 0.50 9.63
C ASN A 752 30.76 0.76 8.19
N TYR A 753 31.24 1.84 7.57
CA TYR A 753 31.06 2.17 6.15
C TYR A 753 32.41 2.47 5.46
N ASP A 754 33.50 1.90 5.97
CA ASP A 754 34.88 2.26 5.60
C ASP A 754 35.25 1.80 4.18
N VAL A 755 34.56 0.75 3.69
CA VAL A 755 34.63 0.28 2.30
C VAL A 755 33.23 0.25 1.69
N LEU A 756 33.03 1.01 0.62
CA LEU A 756 31.82 0.97 -0.21
C LEU A 756 32.12 0.26 -1.54
N ILE A 757 31.18 -0.55 -2.01
CA ILE A 757 31.15 -1.00 -3.41
C ILE A 757 30.22 -0.09 -4.22
N TYR A 758 30.59 0.18 -5.47
CA TYR A 758 29.75 0.90 -6.43
C TYR A 758 29.26 -0.10 -7.49
N ILE A 759 27.94 -0.14 -7.64
CA ILE A 759 27.22 -1.22 -8.32
C ILE A 759 26.26 -0.71 -9.38
N ARG A 760 25.96 -1.57 -10.35
CA ARG A 760 24.79 -1.48 -11.22
C ARG A 760 23.82 -2.61 -10.88
N THR A 761 22.54 -2.31 -10.66
CA THR A 761 21.52 -3.32 -10.40
C THR A 761 21.08 -4.02 -11.69
N TYR A 762 20.62 -5.26 -11.57
CA TYR A 762 20.05 -6.02 -12.68
C TYR A 762 18.69 -5.45 -13.09
N ILE A 763 18.50 -5.19 -14.38
CA ILE A 763 17.27 -4.60 -14.96
C ILE A 763 16.47 -5.60 -15.83
N GLY A 764 16.91 -6.85 -15.89
CA GLY A 764 16.36 -7.88 -16.78
C GLY A 764 17.42 -8.48 -17.71
N SER A 765 17.04 -9.55 -18.42
CA SER A 765 17.86 -10.16 -19.45
C SER A 765 17.54 -9.56 -20.82
N SER A 766 18.57 -9.09 -21.52
CA SER A 766 18.46 -8.60 -22.90
C SER A 766 18.89 -9.68 -23.90
N VAL A 767 18.53 -9.45 -25.16
CA VAL A 767 18.81 -10.33 -26.29
C VAL A 767 20.06 -9.84 -27.03
N GLU A 768 21.16 -10.59 -26.96
CA GLU A 768 22.32 -10.36 -27.84
C GLU A 768 22.24 -11.22 -29.11
N PHE A 769 22.47 -10.58 -30.25
CA PHE A 769 22.40 -11.19 -31.57
C PHE A 769 23.78 -11.66 -32.04
N GLY A 770 23.97 -12.98 -32.12
CA GLY A 770 25.21 -13.61 -32.53
C GLY A 770 25.46 -13.60 -34.05
N LYS A 771 26.60 -14.16 -34.45
CA LYS A 771 26.88 -14.45 -35.87
C LYS A 771 25.92 -15.53 -36.38
N ARG A 772 25.45 -15.38 -37.64
CA ARG A 772 24.58 -16.35 -38.34
C ARG A 772 23.31 -16.75 -37.55
N GLY A 773 22.54 -15.77 -37.08
CA GLY A 773 21.18 -16.02 -36.55
C GLY A 773 21.06 -16.69 -35.18
N ASN A 774 22.18 -17.01 -34.52
CA ASN A 774 22.18 -17.44 -33.12
C ASN A 774 21.74 -16.29 -32.20
N VAL A 775 21.00 -16.62 -31.15
CA VAL A 775 20.48 -15.66 -30.16
C VAL A 775 20.94 -16.10 -28.78
N PHE A 776 21.31 -15.13 -27.93
CA PHE A 776 21.77 -15.37 -26.57
C PHE A 776 21.07 -14.40 -25.60
N MET A 777 20.56 -14.91 -24.48
CA MET A 777 20.07 -14.09 -23.37
C MET A 777 21.23 -13.69 -22.46
N LYS A 778 21.22 -12.44 -21.96
CA LYS A 778 22.31 -11.90 -21.14
C LYS A 778 21.82 -10.88 -20.12
N ASP A 779 22.29 -11.02 -18.88
CA ASP A 779 22.03 -10.07 -17.79
C ASP A 779 22.40 -8.64 -18.21
N SER A 780 21.43 -7.73 -18.11
CA SER A 780 21.59 -6.30 -18.36
C SER A 780 21.51 -5.50 -17.05
N TRP A 781 22.16 -4.34 -17.06
CA TRP A 781 22.53 -3.61 -15.83
C TRP A 781 22.11 -2.13 -15.93
N SER A 782 21.78 -1.54 -14.79
CA SER A 782 21.34 -0.14 -14.68
C SER A 782 22.34 0.85 -15.27
N SER A 783 21.84 1.93 -15.89
CA SER A 783 22.64 3.07 -16.32
C SER A 783 23.15 3.91 -15.14
N ALA A 784 22.36 3.99 -14.07
CA ALA A 784 22.77 4.53 -12.77
C ALA A 784 23.78 3.60 -12.06
N ILE A 785 24.66 4.23 -11.27
CA ILE A 785 25.59 3.56 -10.34
C ILE A 785 25.16 3.93 -8.93
N THR A 786 25.02 2.95 -8.04
CA THR A 786 24.60 3.12 -6.64
C THR A 786 25.74 2.68 -5.72
N ALA A 787 25.94 3.35 -4.58
CA ALA A 787 26.88 2.91 -3.55
C ALA A 787 26.21 1.88 -2.62
N TYR A 788 26.97 0.94 -2.06
CA TYR A 788 26.47 -0.07 -1.12
C TYR A 788 27.58 -0.48 -0.13
N PRO A 789 27.32 -0.70 1.17
CA PRO A 789 28.35 -1.12 2.13
C PRO A 789 28.89 -2.52 1.80
N ALA A 790 30.21 -2.70 1.81
CA ALA A 790 30.84 -3.99 1.49
C ALA A 790 30.38 -5.12 2.44
N GLN A 791 30.10 -4.78 3.70
CA GLN A 791 29.69 -5.73 4.73
C GLN A 791 28.31 -6.36 4.47
N GLY A 792 27.42 -5.69 3.72
CA GLY A 792 26.10 -6.23 3.36
C GLY A 792 26.09 -7.14 2.12
N VAL A 793 27.24 -7.36 1.48
CA VAL A 793 27.32 -8.08 0.20
C VAL A 793 27.10 -9.58 0.40
N VAL A 794 26.21 -10.16 -0.41
CA VAL A 794 25.95 -11.60 -0.47
C VAL A 794 26.50 -12.15 -1.79
N SER A 795 27.28 -13.23 -1.73
CA SER A 795 27.77 -13.96 -2.91
C SER A 795 27.43 -15.45 -2.81
N ASP A 796 27.56 -16.16 -3.92
CA ASP A 796 27.59 -17.64 -3.97
C ASP A 796 26.34 -18.38 -3.44
N ILE A 797 25.22 -17.67 -3.31
CA ILE A 797 23.92 -18.26 -2.94
C ILE A 797 23.31 -19.11 -4.05
N LYS A 798 22.62 -20.19 -3.68
CA LYS A 798 21.76 -20.95 -4.59
C LYS A 798 20.51 -20.12 -4.87
N VAL A 799 20.22 -19.85 -6.14
CA VAL A 799 19.02 -19.12 -6.57
C VAL A 799 18.13 -20.03 -7.41
N ARG A 800 16.81 -19.88 -7.28
CA ARG A 800 15.84 -20.49 -8.18
C ARG A 800 15.76 -19.67 -9.47
N ASP A 801 16.29 -20.19 -10.57
CA ASP A 801 16.16 -19.55 -11.88
C ASP A 801 14.69 -19.42 -12.31
N ASN A 802 14.28 -18.21 -12.67
CA ASN A 802 12.98 -17.97 -13.29
C ASN A 802 12.99 -18.56 -14.71
N LEU A 803 12.01 -19.42 -15.02
CA LEU A 803 11.91 -20.16 -16.29
C LEU A 803 11.38 -19.29 -17.45
N HIS A 804 12.05 -18.16 -17.70
CA HIS A 804 11.81 -17.34 -18.89
C HIS A 804 12.17 -18.12 -20.15
N ALA A 805 11.32 -18.05 -21.18
CA ALA A 805 11.52 -18.77 -22.44
C ALA A 805 12.80 -18.30 -23.14
N GLN A 806 13.84 -19.14 -23.14
CA GLN A 806 15.12 -18.84 -23.78
C GLN A 806 14.99 -18.95 -25.31
N PHE A 807 15.03 -17.79 -25.97
CA PHE A 807 15.06 -17.71 -27.44
C PHE A 807 16.47 -18.05 -27.94
N ASN A 808 16.62 -19.23 -28.54
CA ASN A 808 17.91 -19.72 -29.04
C ASN A 808 18.15 -19.36 -30.52
N LYS A 809 17.09 -18.98 -31.24
CA LYS A 809 17.13 -18.62 -32.67
C LYS A 809 16.25 -17.42 -33.01
N ILE A 810 16.56 -16.77 -34.14
CA ILE A 810 15.83 -15.58 -34.60
C ILE A 810 14.40 -15.89 -35.07
N GLU A 811 14.13 -17.03 -35.72
CA GLU A 811 12.76 -17.37 -36.14
C GLU A 811 11.81 -17.66 -34.96
N GLN A 812 12.34 -17.92 -33.76
CA GLN A 812 11.57 -18.07 -32.52
C GLN A 812 11.20 -16.71 -31.90
N LEU A 813 12.11 -15.74 -31.96
CA LEU A 813 11.92 -14.38 -31.43
C LEU A 813 11.10 -13.49 -32.38
N PHE A 814 11.35 -13.66 -33.69
CA PHE A 814 10.72 -12.92 -34.78
C PHE A 814 10.04 -13.88 -35.77
N PRO A 815 8.97 -14.60 -35.35
CA PRO A 815 8.21 -15.44 -36.27
C PRO A 815 7.50 -14.60 -37.34
N THR A 816 7.38 -15.14 -38.56
CA THR A 816 6.67 -14.52 -39.68
C THR A 816 5.24 -14.12 -39.30
N GLY A 817 4.80 -12.96 -39.78
CA GLY A 817 3.51 -12.37 -39.46
C GLY A 817 3.45 -11.63 -38.11
N SER A 818 4.47 -11.75 -37.25
CA SER A 818 4.44 -11.09 -35.93
C SER A 818 4.86 -9.62 -35.98
N THR A 819 4.25 -8.82 -35.09
CA THR A 819 4.54 -7.38 -34.93
C THR A 819 5.89 -7.14 -34.27
N VAL A 820 6.54 -6.07 -34.72
CA VAL A 820 7.80 -5.47 -34.24
C VAL A 820 7.75 -3.95 -34.43
N PHE A 821 8.55 -3.19 -33.70
CA PHE A 821 8.72 -1.74 -33.95
C PHE A 821 10.14 -1.45 -34.41
N PHE A 822 10.28 -0.59 -35.42
CA PHE A 822 11.59 -0.23 -35.95
C PHE A 822 12.12 1.02 -35.25
N ILE A 823 13.40 1.00 -34.85
CA ILE A 823 14.08 2.14 -34.18
C ILE A 823 15.19 2.78 -35.03
N GLY A 824 15.33 2.38 -36.29
CA GLY A 824 16.29 2.99 -37.22
C GLY A 824 15.72 4.22 -37.95
N LYS A 825 16.55 5.23 -38.20
CA LYS A 825 16.20 6.30 -39.16
C LYS A 825 16.01 5.70 -40.57
N PRO A 826 15.07 6.22 -41.39
CA PRO A 826 14.21 7.39 -41.15
C PRO A 826 12.81 7.06 -40.59
N TYR A 827 12.55 5.82 -40.15
CA TYR A 827 11.22 5.35 -39.76
C TYR A 827 11.18 4.86 -38.29
N ALA A 828 11.93 5.53 -37.40
CA ALA A 828 11.97 5.16 -35.99
C ALA A 828 10.61 5.44 -35.33
N GLY A 829 10.10 4.47 -34.56
CA GLY A 829 8.75 4.47 -34.00
C GLY A 829 7.67 3.93 -34.95
N SER A 830 7.99 3.55 -36.18
CA SER A 830 7.02 2.91 -37.08
C SER A 830 6.80 1.43 -36.73
N GLU A 831 5.53 1.00 -36.75
CA GLU A 831 5.13 -0.40 -36.61
C GLU A 831 5.54 -1.21 -37.85
N GLY A 832 5.94 -2.47 -37.67
CA GLY A 832 6.27 -3.37 -38.75
C GLY A 832 5.86 -4.82 -38.51
N THR A 833 5.72 -5.56 -39.60
CA THR A 833 5.40 -6.99 -39.61
C THR A 833 6.59 -7.77 -40.17
N VAL A 834 6.99 -8.85 -39.49
CA VAL A 834 8.06 -9.73 -39.97
C VAL A 834 7.58 -10.53 -41.19
N LEU A 835 8.35 -10.51 -42.28
CA LEU A 835 8.10 -11.30 -43.48
C LEU A 835 8.97 -12.57 -43.49
N ASP A 836 10.29 -12.38 -43.47
CA ASP A 836 11.28 -13.45 -43.54
C ASP A 836 12.36 -13.29 -42.46
N PRO A 837 12.35 -14.11 -41.40
CA PRO A 837 13.43 -14.15 -40.41
C PRO A 837 14.63 -15.00 -40.88
N MET A 838 14.45 -15.94 -41.80
CA MET A 838 15.49 -16.89 -42.25
C MET A 838 16.58 -16.19 -43.07
N LEU A 839 16.28 -15.05 -43.68
CA LEU A 839 17.24 -14.16 -44.33
C LEU A 839 18.43 -13.77 -43.43
N VAL A 840 18.28 -13.85 -42.10
CA VAL A 840 19.38 -13.53 -41.17
C VAL A 840 20.56 -14.50 -41.30
N TYR A 841 20.31 -15.74 -41.72
CA TYR A 841 21.34 -16.75 -41.93
C TYR A 841 22.19 -16.50 -43.18
N SER A 842 21.67 -15.76 -44.18
CA SER A 842 22.36 -15.45 -45.43
C SER A 842 23.00 -14.05 -45.44
N CYS A 843 22.33 -13.01 -44.94
CA CYS A 843 22.85 -11.63 -44.99
C CYS A 843 22.87 -10.88 -43.64
N GLY A 844 22.51 -11.54 -42.52
CA GLY A 844 22.53 -10.92 -41.18
C GLY A 844 21.41 -9.90 -40.95
N ARG A 845 20.32 -9.96 -41.74
CA ARG A 845 19.16 -9.07 -41.64
C ARG A 845 17.85 -9.86 -41.68
N VAL A 846 16.82 -9.36 -41.00
CA VAL A 846 15.44 -9.82 -41.10
C VAL A 846 14.70 -8.98 -42.14
N GLN A 847 13.83 -9.58 -42.96
CA GLN A 847 12.95 -8.83 -43.85
C GLN A 847 11.66 -8.45 -43.13
N VAL A 848 11.32 -7.16 -43.15
CA VAL A 848 10.11 -6.60 -42.51
C VAL A 848 9.34 -5.71 -43.48
N ASN A 849 8.04 -5.60 -43.27
CA ASN A 849 7.19 -4.59 -43.89
C ASN A 849 6.80 -3.55 -42.85
N ILE A 850 7.27 -2.31 -43.00
CA ILE A 850 7.00 -1.19 -42.09
C ILE A 850 5.76 -0.44 -42.57
N ARG A 851 4.82 -0.14 -41.66
CA ARG A 851 3.70 0.77 -41.86
C ARG A 851 4.13 2.18 -41.46
N VAL A 852 4.31 3.05 -42.45
CA VAL A 852 4.71 4.45 -42.28
C VAL A 852 3.48 5.34 -42.40
N GLY A 853 3.06 5.92 -41.28
CA GLY A 853 2.00 6.93 -41.22
C GLY A 853 2.50 8.36 -41.53
N PRO A 854 1.59 9.32 -41.72
CA PRO A 854 1.89 10.75 -41.64
C PRO A 854 1.87 11.24 -40.17
N GLU A 855 2.54 12.37 -39.89
CA GLU A 855 2.62 12.97 -38.55
C GLU A 855 1.94 14.36 -38.50
N PRO A 856 1.40 14.79 -37.34
CA PRO A 856 0.53 15.97 -37.25
C PRO A 856 1.33 17.29 -37.20
N GLN A 857 0.72 18.38 -37.68
CA GLN A 857 1.33 19.71 -37.60
C GLN A 857 1.16 20.33 -36.20
N LEU A 858 2.07 19.98 -35.29
CA LEU A 858 2.02 20.39 -33.87
C LEU A 858 2.42 21.85 -33.59
N MET A 859 2.90 22.61 -34.59
CA MET A 859 3.43 23.96 -34.37
C MET A 859 2.43 24.99 -33.81
N PRO A 860 1.14 25.04 -34.22
CA PRO A 860 0.17 25.98 -33.65
C PRO A 860 -0.07 25.74 -32.15
N ALA A 861 -0.25 24.48 -31.76
CA ALA A 861 -0.43 24.08 -30.36
C ALA A 861 0.81 24.39 -29.50
N ARG A 862 2.02 24.16 -30.03
CA ARG A 862 3.28 24.51 -29.38
C ARG A 862 3.39 26.02 -29.11
N LEU A 863 3.07 26.86 -30.09
CA LEU A 863 3.16 28.33 -29.95
C LEU A 863 2.16 28.89 -28.93
N LEU A 864 0.92 28.38 -28.92
CA LEU A 864 -0.10 28.74 -27.94
C LEU A 864 0.33 28.36 -26.51
N GLN A 865 0.87 27.15 -26.35
CA GLN A 865 1.36 26.70 -25.06
C GLN A 865 2.62 27.47 -24.60
N GLU A 866 3.53 27.84 -25.50
CA GLU A 866 4.66 28.71 -25.17
C GLU A 866 4.21 30.11 -24.74
N GLU A 867 3.09 30.63 -25.25
CA GLU A 867 2.46 31.86 -24.75
C GLU A 867 1.88 31.68 -23.33
N ARG A 868 1.15 30.60 -23.07
CA ARG A 868 0.63 30.27 -21.73
C ARG A 868 1.71 29.97 -20.70
N ASP A 869 2.80 29.28 -21.06
CA ASP A 869 3.93 29.03 -20.15
C ASP A 869 4.76 30.31 -19.84
N ARG A 870 4.53 31.42 -20.57
CA ARG A 870 5.05 32.77 -20.23
C ARG A 870 4.11 33.57 -19.32
N ASP A 871 2.83 33.18 -19.20
CA ASP A 871 1.86 33.76 -18.27
C ASP A 871 2.08 33.25 -16.83
N PHE A 872 3.23 33.60 -16.26
CA PHE A 872 3.56 33.27 -14.86
C PHE A 872 4.31 34.41 -14.16
N MET A 873 3.75 34.87 -13.05
CA MET A 873 4.29 35.93 -12.20
C MET A 873 4.80 35.36 -10.89
N ASN A 874 5.98 35.81 -10.45
CA ASN A 874 6.55 35.36 -9.18
C ASN A 874 5.78 35.95 -7.99
N SER A 875 5.87 35.28 -6.83
CA SER A 875 5.17 35.69 -5.60
C SER A 875 5.36 37.16 -5.21
N TYR A 876 6.53 37.76 -5.51
CA TYR A 876 6.81 39.17 -5.20
C TYR A 876 6.04 40.15 -6.10
N LYS A 877 5.94 39.87 -7.41
CA LYS A 877 5.10 40.66 -8.32
C LYS A 877 3.65 40.64 -7.88
N VAL A 878 3.10 39.45 -7.62
CA VAL A 878 1.71 39.25 -7.20
C VAL A 878 1.39 39.95 -5.88
N CYS A 879 2.29 39.92 -4.89
CA CYS A 879 2.15 40.71 -3.65
C CYS A 879 2.02 42.22 -3.94
N ARG A 880 2.84 42.76 -4.85
CA ARG A 880 2.84 44.19 -5.19
C ARG A 880 1.60 44.62 -6.00
N GLU A 881 1.09 43.72 -6.83
CA GLU A 881 -0.06 43.95 -7.72
C GLU A 881 -1.38 43.91 -6.97
N LEU A 882 -1.56 42.90 -6.10
CA LEU A 882 -2.73 42.77 -5.21
C LEU A 882 -2.62 43.62 -3.94
N ASN A 883 -1.54 44.37 -3.75
CA ASN A 883 -1.22 45.15 -2.54
C ASN A 883 -1.29 44.35 -1.22
N VAL A 884 -0.96 43.06 -1.24
CA VAL A 884 -0.95 42.16 -0.07
C VAL A 884 0.46 41.78 0.36
N ASN A 885 0.66 41.52 1.65
CA ASN A 885 1.95 41.02 2.13
C ASN A 885 2.14 39.52 1.85
N SER A 886 3.39 39.05 1.91
CA SER A 886 3.75 37.67 1.57
C SER A 886 3.18 36.60 2.52
N LYS A 887 2.82 36.96 3.76
CA LYS A 887 2.10 36.06 4.68
C LYS A 887 0.65 35.89 4.22
N CYS A 888 0.00 36.98 3.82
CA CYS A 888 -1.36 36.96 3.30
C CYS A 888 -1.44 36.13 2.01
N LEU A 889 -0.59 36.42 1.01
CA LEU A 889 -0.47 35.58 -0.20
C LEU A 889 -0.11 34.12 0.15
N GLY A 890 0.65 33.91 1.23
CA GLY A 890 0.95 32.62 1.84
C GLY A 890 -0.31 31.83 2.20
N ARG A 891 -1.18 32.41 3.04
CA ARG A 891 -2.45 31.82 3.51
C ARG A 891 -3.50 31.73 2.40
N LEU A 892 -3.78 32.84 1.73
CA LEU A 892 -4.86 33.02 0.76
C LEU A 892 -4.81 32.02 -0.41
N THR A 893 -3.62 31.65 -0.89
CA THR A 893 -3.46 30.66 -1.98
C THR A 893 -3.28 29.21 -1.50
N GLY A 894 -3.18 28.98 -0.19
CA GLY A 894 -3.01 27.65 0.40
C GLY A 894 -4.31 27.06 0.94
N THR A 895 -4.18 26.10 1.86
CA THR A 895 -5.28 25.58 2.70
C THR A 895 -5.32 26.34 4.03
N VAL A 896 -6.48 26.87 4.42
CA VAL A 896 -6.68 27.54 5.71
C VAL A 896 -7.95 27.01 6.35
N TRP A 897 -7.84 26.44 7.55
CA TRP A 897 -8.97 25.87 8.30
C TRP A 897 -9.45 26.82 9.38
N VAL A 898 -10.74 27.16 9.35
CA VAL A 898 -11.44 27.92 10.39
C VAL A 898 -12.41 27.00 11.14
N VAL A 899 -12.41 27.13 12.46
CA VAL A 899 -13.32 26.47 13.39
C VAL A 899 -14.43 27.45 13.73
N LEU A 900 -15.69 27.01 13.66
CA LEU A 900 -16.84 27.88 13.94
C LEU A 900 -16.97 28.22 15.44
N GLY A 901 -17.44 29.43 15.73
CA GLY A 901 -17.59 29.98 17.07
C GLY A 901 -16.28 30.41 17.75
N PRO A 902 -16.31 30.54 19.09
CA PRO A 902 -15.20 31.08 19.87
C PRO A 902 -14.03 30.11 20.06
N ARG A 903 -12.90 30.64 20.54
CA ARG A 903 -11.64 29.92 20.82
C ARG A 903 -11.82 28.95 21.98
N ARG A 904 -11.41 27.70 21.78
CA ARG A 904 -11.59 26.58 22.74
C ARG A 904 -10.27 25.83 22.92
N GLU A 905 -10.06 25.27 24.12
CA GLU A 905 -8.90 24.44 24.40
C GLU A 905 -9.08 22.99 23.90
N LYS A 906 -10.32 22.47 23.95
CA LYS A 906 -10.71 21.18 23.37
C LYS A 906 -11.32 21.35 21.97
N MET A 907 -10.93 20.49 21.03
CA MET A 907 -11.34 20.52 19.61
C MET A 907 -12.25 19.35 19.19
N GLU A 908 -12.94 18.74 20.14
CA GLU A 908 -13.82 17.59 19.88
C GLU A 908 -15.13 18.04 19.22
N ASN A 909 -15.55 17.32 18.19
CA ASN A 909 -16.80 17.49 17.43
C ASN A 909 -17.12 18.89 16.85
N VAL A 910 -16.15 19.81 16.78
CA VAL A 910 -16.37 21.16 16.21
C VAL A 910 -16.23 21.18 14.68
N SER A 911 -17.22 21.76 13.99
CA SER A 911 -17.22 21.94 12.53
C SER A 911 -16.03 22.80 12.05
N LYS A 912 -15.44 22.42 10.91
CA LYS A 912 -14.24 23.07 10.34
C LYS A 912 -14.41 23.34 8.85
N HIS A 913 -14.30 24.61 8.46
CA HIS A 913 -14.44 25.07 7.09
C HIS A 913 -13.09 25.48 6.50
N ASN A 914 -12.91 25.27 5.19
CA ASN A 914 -11.72 25.75 4.47
C ASN A 914 -12.06 27.02 3.71
N ILE A 915 -11.26 28.07 3.92
CA ILE A 915 -11.48 29.39 3.30
C ILE A 915 -10.33 29.83 2.38
N GLY A 916 -9.28 29.02 2.21
CA GLY A 916 -8.17 29.32 1.30
C GLY A 916 -8.47 28.89 -0.14
N LEU A 917 -7.95 29.62 -1.13
CA LEU A 917 -8.13 29.33 -2.57
C LEU A 917 -7.47 28.02 -3.03
N GLN A 918 -6.80 27.26 -2.15
CA GLN A 918 -6.48 25.86 -2.42
C GLN A 918 -5.68 25.64 -3.74
N LEU A 919 -4.77 26.58 -4.05
CA LEU A 919 -3.95 26.54 -5.27
C LEU A 919 -2.64 25.77 -5.02
N LYS A 920 -2.02 25.91 -3.85
CA LYS A 920 -0.73 25.28 -3.51
C LYS A 920 -0.79 24.43 -2.25
N TYR A 921 -0.05 23.33 -2.22
CA TYR A 921 0.04 22.41 -1.08
C TYR A 921 1.51 22.14 -0.72
N PRO A 922 2.19 23.08 -0.04
CA PRO A 922 3.64 22.99 0.20
C PRO A 922 4.05 21.76 1.04
N ARG A 923 3.15 21.25 1.90
CA ARG A 923 3.37 20.01 2.68
C ARG A 923 3.24 18.73 1.85
N LEU A 924 2.44 18.74 0.77
CA LEU A 924 2.18 17.58 -0.10
C LEU A 924 3.06 17.57 -1.36
N ASN A 925 3.76 18.68 -1.64
CA ASN A 925 4.45 18.92 -2.91
C ASN A 925 3.49 18.91 -4.13
N GLU A 926 2.29 19.47 -3.97
CA GLU A 926 1.29 19.61 -5.05
C GLU A 926 1.02 21.08 -5.39
N GLU A 927 0.66 21.30 -6.66
CA GLU A 927 0.24 22.57 -7.26
C GLU A 927 -1.02 22.36 -8.10
N ARG A 928 -1.90 23.36 -8.18
CA ARG A 928 -3.12 23.28 -8.99
C ARG A 928 -2.81 23.70 -10.44
N ALA A 929 -3.07 22.79 -11.38
CA ALA A 929 -2.68 22.93 -12.78
C ALA A 929 -3.18 24.25 -13.39
N GLY A 930 -2.33 24.93 -14.17
CA GLY A 930 -2.65 26.21 -14.81
C GLY A 930 -2.75 27.44 -13.88
N TYR A 931 -2.99 27.26 -12.58
CA TYR A 931 -3.11 28.37 -11.61
C TYR A 931 -1.79 28.73 -10.93
N CYS A 932 -1.00 27.74 -10.52
CA CYS A 932 0.31 27.99 -9.91
C CYS A 932 1.34 26.93 -10.31
N ARG A 933 2.62 27.27 -10.17
CA ARG A 933 3.75 26.39 -10.45
C ARG A 933 4.91 26.65 -9.49
N ARG A 934 5.59 25.60 -9.06
CA ARG A 934 6.77 25.65 -8.18
C ARG A 934 8.05 25.37 -8.97
N ILE A 935 8.91 26.37 -9.11
CA ILE A 935 10.19 26.27 -9.83
C ILE A 935 11.31 26.74 -8.89
N ASN A 936 12.38 25.96 -8.75
CA ASN A 936 13.54 26.26 -7.90
C ASN A 936 13.14 26.65 -6.45
N ASN A 937 12.19 25.91 -5.87
CA ASN A 937 11.55 26.16 -4.57
C ASN A 937 10.80 27.51 -4.43
N GLN A 938 10.59 28.27 -5.52
CA GLN A 938 9.80 29.49 -5.55
C GLN A 938 8.42 29.26 -6.18
N TRP A 939 7.41 29.97 -5.70
CA TRP A 939 6.03 29.90 -6.19
C TRP A 939 5.74 31.01 -7.22
N PHE A 940 5.16 30.59 -8.34
CA PHE A 940 4.66 31.42 -9.42
C PHE A 940 3.16 31.18 -9.60
N TYR A 941 2.43 32.19 -10.08
CA TYR A 941 0.99 32.17 -10.31
C TYR A 941 0.70 32.79 -11.69
N SER A 942 -0.28 32.26 -12.42
CA SER A 942 -0.72 32.80 -13.71
C SER A 942 -1.69 33.97 -13.56
N SER A 943 -1.99 34.70 -14.63
CA SER A 943 -2.99 35.78 -14.61
C SER A 943 -4.35 35.27 -14.10
N LEU A 944 -4.80 34.09 -14.54
CA LEU A 944 -6.02 33.42 -14.05
C LEU A 944 -6.06 33.23 -12.52
N ALA A 945 -4.91 33.07 -11.89
CA ALA A 945 -4.80 32.97 -10.44
C ALA A 945 -4.78 34.36 -9.78
N VAL A 946 -4.15 35.37 -10.40
CA VAL A 946 -4.17 36.75 -9.89
C VAL A 946 -5.58 37.34 -9.95
N ASP A 947 -6.32 37.10 -11.04
CA ASP A 947 -7.72 37.52 -11.19
C ASP A 947 -8.61 36.91 -10.08
N LEU A 948 -8.50 35.59 -9.88
CA LEU A 948 -9.20 34.86 -8.81
C LEU A 948 -8.85 35.38 -7.41
N MET A 949 -7.58 35.74 -7.18
CA MET A 949 -7.15 36.36 -5.92
C MET A 949 -7.71 37.76 -5.75
N HIS A 950 -7.80 38.56 -6.81
CA HIS A 950 -8.41 39.90 -6.80
C HIS A 950 -9.88 39.82 -6.40
N THR A 951 -10.66 38.95 -7.05
CA THR A 951 -12.08 38.74 -6.73
C THR A 951 -12.29 38.22 -5.29
N TYR A 952 -11.40 37.38 -4.76
CA TYR A 952 -11.44 36.99 -3.35
C TYR A 952 -11.20 38.20 -2.42
N ILE A 953 -10.23 39.05 -2.76
CA ILE A 953 -9.87 40.22 -1.95
C ILE A 953 -10.99 41.27 -1.93
N GLU A 954 -11.66 41.49 -3.07
CA GLU A 954 -12.83 42.38 -3.18
C GLU A 954 -14.03 41.87 -2.39
N ASN A 955 -14.33 40.57 -2.47
CA ASN A 955 -15.49 39.97 -1.79
C ASN A 955 -15.29 39.82 -0.28
N PHE A 956 -14.06 39.52 0.19
CA PHE A 956 -13.80 39.11 1.57
C PHE A 956 -12.67 39.91 2.26
N PRO A 957 -12.68 41.26 2.25
CA PRO A 957 -11.57 42.08 2.71
C PRO A 957 -11.20 41.87 4.19
N ALA A 958 -12.16 41.56 5.07
CA ALA A 958 -11.90 41.27 6.48
C ALA A 958 -10.95 40.08 6.68
N ILE A 959 -11.08 39.04 5.85
CA ILE A 959 -10.21 37.85 5.89
C ILE A 959 -8.80 38.19 5.40
N VAL A 960 -8.68 39.03 4.36
CA VAL A 960 -7.39 39.52 3.83
C VAL A 960 -6.65 40.35 4.87
N ASP A 961 -7.38 41.19 5.60
CA ASP A 961 -6.85 42.02 6.67
C ASP A 961 -6.36 41.15 7.84
N TYR A 962 -7.16 40.15 8.25
CA TYR A 962 -6.75 39.15 9.25
C TYR A 962 -5.52 38.35 8.79
N PHE A 963 -5.49 37.83 7.56
CA PHE A 963 -4.34 37.11 7.00
C PHE A 963 -3.08 37.96 6.87
N SER A 964 -3.24 39.29 6.75
CA SER A 964 -2.14 40.25 6.68
C SER A 964 -1.56 40.57 8.06
N ARG A 965 -2.42 40.69 9.08
CA ARG A 965 -2.04 41.09 10.46
C ARG A 965 -1.64 39.92 11.36
N SER A 966 -2.29 38.76 11.22
CA SER A 966 -2.17 37.64 12.17
C SER A 966 -0.77 37.00 12.21
N GLY A 967 -0.21 36.98 13.42
CA GLY A 967 1.06 36.30 13.73
C GLY A 967 0.91 34.82 14.09
N ASP A 968 -0.31 34.37 14.44
CA ASP A 968 -0.57 33.03 14.96
C ASP A 968 -0.18 31.94 13.93
N ARG A 969 0.46 30.89 14.43
CA ARG A 969 0.92 29.70 13.68
C ARG A 969 0.09 28.44 14.00
N GLY A 970 -0.98 28.57 14.78
CA GLY A 970 -1.92 27.48 15.03
C GLY A 970 -2.41 26.80 13.75
N GLU A 971 -2.66 25.49 13.82
CA GLU A 971 -3.15 24.71 12.68
C GLU A 971 -4.61 25.05 12.32
N PHE A 972 -5.31 25.73 13.22
CA PHE A 972 -6.69 26.20 13.09
C PHE A 972 -6.79 27.65 13.53
N ILE A 973 -7.68 28.40 12.88
CA ILE A 973 -8.12 29.75 13.25
C ILE A 973 -9.57 29.63 13.74
N TYR A 974 -10.03 30.52 14.62
CA TYR A 974 -11.42 30.56 15.07
C TYR A 974 -12.23 31.63 14.35
N GLU A 975 -13.55 31.46 14.30
CA GLU A 975 -14.46 32.47 13.74
C GLU A 975 -14.37 33.80 14.50
N GLU A 976 -14.16 33.76 15.83
CA GLU A 976 -13.93 34.96 16.65
C GLU A 976 -12.66 35.74 16.23
N ASP A 977 -11.61 35.07 15.74
CA ASP A 977 -10.36 35.73 15.36
C ASP A 977 -10.54 36.64 14.12
N ILE A 978 -11.55 36.33 13.29
CA ILE A 978 -11.85 37.00 12.02
C ILE A 978 -13.08 37.93 12.15
N TYR A 979 -14.12 37.46 12.83
CA TYR A 979 -15.44 38.10 12.94
C TYR A 979 -15.92 38.22 14.40
N PRO A 980 -15.19 38.91 15.30
CA PRO A 980 -15.46 38.95 16.75
C PRO A 980 -16.82 39.58 17.13
N HIS A 981 -17.50 40.24 16.19
CA HIS A 981 -18.81 40.88 16.38
C HIS A 981 -19.90 40.31 15.44
N ALA A 982 -19.59 39.24 14.69
CA ALA A 982 -20.49 38.63 13.70
C ALA A 982 -20.45 37.09 13.71
N MET A 983 -19.99 36.48 14.82
CA MET A 983 -20.02 35.03 15.02
C MET A 983 -21.43 34.47 14.84
N GLY A 984 -21.55 33.33 14.15
CA GLY A 984 -22.83 32.66 13.90
C GLY A 984 -23.67 33.29 12.77
N GLN A 985 -23.17 34.30 12.06
CA GLN A 985 -23.83 34.88 10.88
C GLN A 985 -23.52 34.11 9.58
N HIS A 986 -23.07 32.85 9.68
CA HIS A 986 -22.72 31.94 8.57
C HIS A 986 -21.64 32.43 7.57
N LEU A 987 -21.04 33.62 7.78
CA LEU A 987 -20.06 34.25 6.88
C LEU A 987 -18.87 33.36 6.49
N ILE A 988 -18.38 32.53 7.41
CA ILE A 988 -17.30 31.56 7.14
C ILE A 988 -17.78 30.40 6.23
N GLU A 989 -19.03 30.00 6.35
CA GLU A 989 -19.65 28.97 5.52
C GLU A 989 -19.90 29.52 4.11
N ASP A 990 -20.37 30.77 3.98
CA ASP A 990 -20.53 31.48 2.70
C ASP A 990 -19.21 31.60 1.94
N VAL A 991 -18.11 32.00 2.61
CA VAL A 991 -16.76 32.04 2.00
C VAL A 991 -16.35 30.65 1.53
N ALA A 992 -16.54 29.63 2.37
CA ALA A 992 -16.19 28.25 2.03
C ALA A 992 -17.06 27.69 0.89
N ASN A 993 -18.33 28.08 0.79
CA ASN A 993 -19.25 27.74 -0.29
C ASN A 993 -18.82 28.44 -1.59
N TRP A 994 -18.54 29.75 -1.54
CA TRP A 994 -18.06 30.54 -2.67
C TRP A 994 -16.77 29.94 -3.26
N VAL A 995 -15.79 29.58 -2.42
CA VAL A 995 -14.53 28.95 -2.87
C VAL A 995 -14.82 27.63 -3.56
N ARG A 996 -15.68 26.77 -2.96
CA ARG A 996 -16.06 25.46 -3.53
C ARG A 996 -16.76 25.57 -4.89
N GLN A 997 -17.49 26.64 -5.15
CA GLN A 997 -18.19 26.88 -6.42
C GLN A 997 -17.27 27.36 -7.56
N GLN A 998 -16.07 27.88 -7.27
CA GLN A 998 -15.21 28.49 -8.29
C GLN A 998 -14.67 27.47 -9.32
N PRO A 999 -14.50 27.85 -10.60
CA PRO A 999 -14.01 26.94 -11.65
C PRO A 999 -12.68 26.25 -11.32
N HIS A 1000 -11.77 26.94 -10.63
CA HIS A 1000 -10.48 26.38 -10.23
C HIS A 1000 -10.62 25.09 -9.41
N MET A 1001 -11.68 24.93 -8.61
CA MET A 1001 -11.88 23.73 -7.79
C MET A 1001 -12.04 22.45 -8.62
N LYS A 1002 -12.56 22.57 -9.85
CA LYS A 1002 -12.70 21.47 -10.82
C LYS A 1002 -11.41 21.14 -11.58
N VAL A 1003 -10.36 21.95 -11.44
CA VAL A 1003 -9.06 21.75 -12.12
C VAL A 1003 -8.11 20.97 -11.20
N ASP A 1004 -7.43 19.99 -11.77
CA ASP A 1004 -6.63 19.02 -11.03
C ASP A 1004 -5.46 19.59 -10.22
N ARG A 1005 -5.11 18.84 -9.18
CA ARG A 1005 -3.90 19.01 -8.38
C ARG A 1005 -2.86 18.03 -8.89
N ILE A 1006 -1.67 18.53 -9.21
CA ILE A 1006 -0.56 17.76 -9.78
C ILE A 1006 0.68 17.91 -8.92
N THR A 1007 1.56 16.90 -8.89
CA THR A 1007 2.84 16.98 -8.18
C THR A 1007 3.72 18.06 -8.79
N CYS A 1008 4.31 18.93 -7.96
CA CYS A 1008 5.17 20.03 -8.41
C CYS A 1008 6.32 19.53 -9.29
N GLY A 1009 6.54 20.22 -10.41
CA GLY A 1009 7.49 19.80 -11.44
C GLY A 1009 6.86 18.97 -12.58
N SER A 1010 5.61 18.54 -12.43
CA SER A 1010 4.78 18.10 -13.55
C SER A 1010 4.65 19.21 -14.61
N ARG A 1011 4.38 18.82 -15.85
CA ARG A 1011 4.03 19.74 -16.94
C ARG A 1011 2.77 19.23 -17.62
N THR A 1012 1.83 20.11 -17.89
CA THR A 1012 0.57 19.82 -18.59
C THR A 1012 0.28 20.94 -19.58
N VAL A 1013 -0.57 20.67 -20.56
CA VAL A 1013 -1.11 21.68 -21.49
C VAL A 1013 -2.42 22.28 -21.00
N CYS A 1014 -2.88 23.37 -21.62
CA CYS A 1014 -4.23 23.91 -21.40
C CYS A 1014 -5.26 23.35 -22.40
N LYS A 1015 -6.56 23.57 -22.15
CA LYS A 1015 -7.67 23.03 -22.96
C LYS A 1015 -7.57 23.43 -24.44
N GLU A 1016 -7.32 24.71 -24.70
CA GLU A 1016 -7.25 25.26 -26.05
C GLU A 1016 -6.09 24.62 -26.86
N THR A 1017 -5.01 24.25 -26.18
CA THR A 1017 -3.90 23.47 -26.76
C THR A 1017 -4.35 22.05 -27.13
N VAL A 1018 -5.12 21.36 -26.27
CA VAL A 1018 -5.67 20.03 -26.56
C VAL A 1018 -6.63 20.08 -27.77
N GLU A 1019 -7.48 21.09 -27.88
CA GLU A 1019 -8.41 21.27 -29.02
C GLU A 1019 -7.66 21.37 -30.36
N LEU A 1020 -6.56 22.14 -30.40
CA LEU A 1020 -5.68 22.22 -31.58
C LEU A 1020 -5.00 20.88 -31.91
N LEU A 1021 -4.63 20.09 -30.89
CA LEU A 1021 -4.04 18.77 -31.07
C LEU A 1021 -5.05 17.76 -31.62
N ILE A 1022 -6.26 17.71 -31.07
CA ILE A 1022 -7.34 16.83 -31.56
C ILE A 1022 -7.64 17.14 -33.03
N LYS A 1023 -7.73 18.42 -33.40
CA LYS A 1023 -7.95 18.83 -34.78
C LYS A 1023 -6.83 18.33 -35.71
N ALA A 1024 -5.56 18.57 -35.37
CA ALA A 1024 -4.43 18.12 -36.18
C ALA A 1024 -4.33 16.58 -36.28
N VAL A 1025 -4.80 15.86 -35.26
CA VAL A 1025 -4.89 14.39 -35.23
C VAL A 1025 -6.04 13.85 -36.08
N ASP A 1026 -7.21 14.49 -36.07
CA ASP A 1026 -8.35 14.03 -36.85
C ASP A 1026 -8.18 14.35 -38.34
N GLU A 1027 -7.46 15.43 -38.69
CA GLU A 1027 -7.01 15.72 -40.07
C GLU A 1027 -6.09 14.63 -40.64
N LEU A 1028 -5.23 13.96 -39.83
CA LEU A 1028 -4.36 12.87 -40.29
C LEU A 1028 -5.13 11.66 -40.83
N ARG A 1029 -6.35 11.40 -40.31
CA ARG A 1029 -7.09 10.15 -40.57
C ARG A 1029 -7.47 9.97 -42.04
N MET A 1030 -7.45 11.05 -42.82
CA MET A 1030 -7.75 11.06 -44.25
C MET A 1030 -6.51 10.81 -45.14
N LEU A 1031 -5.31 10.72 -44.56
CA LEU A 1031 -4.05 10.61 -45.31
C LEU A 1031 -3.57 9.15 -45.47
N PRO A 1032 -2.92 8.80 -46.60
CA PRO A 1032 -2.59 7.41 -46.91
C PRO A 1032 -1.34 6.89 -46.16
N VAL A 1033 -1.51 5.78 -45.43
CA VAL A 1033 -0.43 5.00 -44.82
C VAL A 1033 0.35 4.25 -45.91
N LYS A 1034 1.69 4.30 -45.85
CA LYS A 1034 2.59 3.66 -46.83
C LYS A 1034 3.19 2.37 -46.25
N ASN A 1035 3.31 1.34 -47.09
CA ASN A 1035 3.98 0.08 -46.73
C ASN A 1035 5.37 0.04 -47.36
N VAL A 1036 6.42 -0.10 -46.55
CA VAL A 1036 7.83 -0.10 -46.99
C VAL A 1036 8.50 -1.41 -46.58
N LYS A 1037 8.88 -2.24 -47.56
CA LYS A 1037 9.64 -3.47 -47.31
C LYS A 1037 11.13 -3.15 -47.15
N LEU A 1038 11.71 -3.50 -46.00
CA LEU A 1038 13.13 -3.30 -45.69
C LEU A 1038 13.81 -4.58 -45.23
N GLN A 1039 15.13 -4.63 -45.36
CA GLN A 1039 15.99 -5.62 -44.71
C GLN A 1039 16.75 -4.94 -43.58
N VAL A 1040 16.44 -5.28 -42.33
CA VAL A 1040 16.92 -4.56 -41.13
C VAL A 1040 17.78 -5.46 -40.24
N LYS A 1041 18.71 -4.87 -39.49
CA LYS A 1041 19.48 -5.62 -38.48
C LYS A 1041 18.56 -5.97 -37.29
N PRO A 1042 18.66 -7.17 -36.69
CA PRO A 1042 17.77 -7.58 -35.59
C PRO A 1042 17.73 -6.63 -34.40
N HIS A 1043 18.86 -6.02 -34.01
CA HIS A 1043 18.91 -5.04 -32.91
C HIS A 1043 18.22 -3.70 -33.19
N LEU A 1044 17.72 -3.47 -34.41
CA LEU A 1044 16.87 -2.31 -34.73
C LEU A 1044 15.38 -2.66 -34.72
N LEU A 1045 15.02 -3.85 -34.27
CA LEU A 1045 13.64 -4.31 -34.07
C LEU A 1045 13.37 -4.49 -32.58
N VAL A 1046 12.47 -3.67 -32.05
CA VAL A 1046 11.87 -3.85 -30.73
C VAL A 1046 10.81 -4.93 -30.84
N LYS A 1047 10.95 -6.00 -30.04
CA LYS A 1047 9.92 -7.03 -29.87
C LYS A 1047 9.06 -6.69 -28.65
N PRO A 1048 7.74 -6.44 -28.82
CA PRO A 1048 6.86 -6.08 -27.71
C PRO A 1048 6.95 -7.07 -26.56
N ASN A 1049 7.00 -6.53 -25.34
CA ASN A 1049 7.11 -7.26 -24.07
C ASN A 1049 8.33 -8.20 -23.94
N VAL A 1050 9.34 -8.10 -24.82
CA VAL A 1050 10.58 -8.90 -24.76
C VAL A 1050 11.84 -8.03 -24.82
N THR A 1051 11.87 -6.96 -25.62
CA THR A 1051 13.01 -6.04 -25.66
C THR A 1051 12.98 -5.10 -24.44
N LEU A 1052 14.13 -4.95 -23.75
CA LEU A 1052 14.26 -4.05 -22.59
C LEU A 1052 14.18 -2.56 -22.99
N PRO A 1053 13.62 -1.67 -22.14
CA PRO A 1053 13.46 -0.24 -22.44
C PRO A 1053 14.74 0.51 -22.82
N ASP A 1054 15.87 0.18 -22.20
CA ASP A 1054 17.14 0.87 -22.45
C ASP A 1054 17.73 0.62 -23.85
N VAL A 1055 17.16 -0.31 -24.63
CA VAL A 1055 17.50 -0.53 -26.05
C VAL A 1055 16.84 0.51 -26.97
N TYR A 1056 15.69 1.06 -26.56
CA TYR A 1056 14.88 1.97 -27.40
C TYR A 1056 14.60 3.34 -26.77
N ARG A 1057 15.01 3.58 -25.52
CA ARG A 1057 15.08 4.92 -24.92
C ARG A 1057 15.99 5.83 -25.75
N THR A 1058 15.42 6.90 -26.29
CA THR A 1058 16.15 7.98 -26.96
C THR A 1058 17.13 8.67 -26.01
N SER A 1059 18.23 9.23 -26.54
CA SER A 1059 19.28 9.92 -25.76
C SER A 1059 18.87 11.26 -25.15
N GLY A 1060 17.59 11.60 -25.16
CA GLY A 1060 17.01 12.77 -24.51
C GLY A 1060 15.63 12.42 -23.96
N ALA A 1061 15.33 12.93 -22.76
CA ALA A 1061 14.05 12.70 -22.08
C ALA A 1061 12.86 13.24 -22.88
N VAL A 1062 11.71 12.57 -22.75
CA VAL A 1062 10.44 12.91 -23.38
C VAL A 1062 9.99 14.35 -23.03
N ARG A 1063 9.31 15.00 -23.97
CA ARG A 1063 8.84 16.39 -23.89
C ARG A 1063 7.35 16.49 -24.24
N LEU A 1064 6.71 17.57 -23.78
CA LEU A 1064 5.40 17.94 -24.29
C LEU A 1064 5.46 18.06 -25.82
N PHE A 1065 4.40 17.62 -26.49
CA PHE A 1065 4.29 17.57 -27.95
C PHE A 1065 5.28 16.62 -28.65
N ASP A 1066 5.98 15.73 -27.94
CA ASP A 1066 6.64 14.61 -28.62
C ASP A 1066 5.58 13.63 -29.12
N ARG A 1067 5.86 13.05 -30.30
CA ARG A 1067 5.05 12.01 -30.92
C ARG A 1067 5.60 10.66 -30.50
N VAL A 1068 4.74 9.78 -29.99
CA VAL A 1068 5.15 8.51 -29.38
C VAL A 1068 4.29 7.35 -29.86
N VAL A 1069 4.87 6.16 -29.85
CA VAL A 1069 4.17 4.89 -30.03
C VAL A 1069 4.33 4.02 -28.78
N VAL A 1070 3.27 3.31 -28.40
CA VAL A 1070 3.26 2.37 -27.27
C VAL A 1070 3.80 1.02 -27.74
N VAL A 1071 4.98 0.60 -27.26
CA VAL A 1071 5.69 -0.61 -27.73
C VAL A 1071 5.64 -1.80 -26.77
N ARG A 1072 5.21 -1.58 -25.53
CA ARG A 1072 4.87 -2.61 -24.55
C ARG A 1072 3.37 -2.57 -24.26
N THR A 1073 2.78 -3.68 -23.84
CA THR A 1073 1.39 -3.68 -23.34
C THR A 1073 1.33 -2.84 -22.07
N ILE A 1074 0.25 -2.06 -21.88
CA ILE A 1074 0.03 -1.24 -20.68
C ILE A 1074 -1.44 -1.30 -20.31
N TYR A 1075 -1.84 -2.38 -19.62
CA TYR A 1075 -3.22 -2.54 -19.15
C TYR A 1075 -4.24 -2.35 -20.30
N MET A 1076 -5.05 -1.28 -20.30
CA MET A 1076 -6.05 -1.01 -21.36
C MET A 1076 -5.43 -0.58 -22.71
N VAL A 1077 -4.20 -0.09 -22.73
CA VAL A 1077 -3.60 0.57 -23.91
C VAL A 1077 -3.00 -0.47 -24.87
N PRO A 1078 -3.50 -0.56 -26.12
CA PRO A 1078 -3.04 -1.57 -27.07
C PRO A 1078 -1.65 -1.22 -27.65
N VAL A 1079 -0.83 -2.25 -27.83
CA VAL A 1079 0.49 -2.13 -28.46
C VAL A 1079 0.35 -1.63 -29.90
N GLY A 1080 1.15 -0.62 -30.25
CA GLY A 1080 1.18 0.00 -31.57
C GLY A 1080 0.26 1.20 -31.75
N ILE A 1081 -0.48 1.62 -30.72
CA ILE A 1081 -1.18 2.91 -30.78
C ILE A 1081 -0.19 4.08 -30.72
N THR A 1082 -0.46 5.09 -31.54
CA THR A 1082 0.30 6.33 -31.65
C THR A 1082 -0.41 7.46 -30.90
N ALA A 1083 0.37 8.37 -30.32
CA ALA A 1083 -0.12 9.43 -29.46
C ALA A 1083 0.77 10.68 -29.47
N THR A 1084 0.23 11.78 -28.94
CA THR A 1084 0.98 13.00 -28.62
C THR A 1084 1.07 13.16 -27.11
N VAL A 1085 2.25 13.48 -26.59
CA VAL A 1085 2.46 13.75 -25.16
C VAL A 1085 1.83 15.10 -24.78
N ILE A 1086 0.84 15.09 -23.89
CA ILE A 1086 0.13 16.29 -23.40
C ILE A 1086 0.44 16.62 -21.94
N GLY A 1087 0.93 15.63 -21.17
CA GLY A 1087 1.41 15.83 -19.80
C GLY A 1087 2.63 14.98 -19.48
N ILE A 1088 3.41 15.42 -18.51
CA ILE A 1088 4.60 14.72 -17.98
C ILE A 1088 4.58 14.86 -16.46
N HIS A 1089 4.58 13.73 -15.77
CA HIS A 1089 4.44 13.62 -14.32
C HIS A 1089 5.63 12.85 -13.75
N PRO A 1090 6.56 13.50 -13.02
CA PRO A 1090 7.63 12.82 -12.31
C PRO A 1090 7.07 12.18 -11.03
N VAL A 1091 7.12 10.85 -10.95
CA VAL A 1091 6.65 10.09 -9.79
C VAL A 1091 7.86 9.57 -9.01
N SER A 1092 7.92 9.90 -7.71
CA SER A 1092 8.93 9.37 -6.79
C SER A 1092 8.27 8.68 -5.59
N ASP A 1093 9.04 7.81 -4.94
CA ASP A 1093 8.64 7.10 -3.72
C ASP A 1093 9.05 7.92 -2.49
N PRO A 1094 8.11 8.26 -1.58
CA PRO A 1094 8.43 9.06 -0.40
C PRO A 1094 9.37 8.37 0.60
N ASN A 1095 9.47 7.03 0.59
CA ASN A 1095 10.15 6.28 1.64
C ASN A 1095 10.49 4.81 1.25
N PRO A 1096 11.20 4.57 0.13
CA PRO A 1096 11.45 3.22 -0.37
C PRO A 1096 12.29 2.38 0.60
N VAL A 1097 11.98 1.08 0.69
CA VAL A 1097 12.82 0.09 1.40
C VAL A 1097 14.01 -0.38 0.55
N ARG A 1098 13.89 -0.31 -0.78
CA ARG A 1098 14.96 -0.65 -1.73
C ARG A 1098 15.90 0.53 -1.94
N LEU A 1099 17.20 0.30 -1.80
CA LEU A 1099 18.22 1.36 -1.89
C LEU A 1099 18.29 1.97 -3.29
N GLU A 1100 18.20 1.13 -4.34
CA GLU A 1100 18.19 1.55 -5.74
C GLU A 1100 16.99 2.45 -6.10
N CYS A 1101 15.96 2.45 -5.25
CA CYS A 1101 14.76 3.26 -5.43
C CYS A 1101 14.82 4.65 -4.77
N LEU A 1102 15.79 4.93 -3.88
CA LEU A 1102 15.87 6.19 -3.10
C LEU A 1102 15.77 7.46 -3.94
N ASN A 1103 16.51 7.50 -5.05
CA ASN A 1103 16.57 8.64 -5.98
C ASN A 1103 15.92 8.31 -7.34
N ALA A 1104 15.14 7.22 -7.41
CA ALA A 1104 14.47 6.81 -8.63
C ALA A 1104 13.21 7.66 -8.86
N VAL A 1105 13.21 8.42 -9.97
CA VAL A 1105 12.03 9.12 -10.47
C VAL A 1105 11.54 8.39 -11.72
N GLU A 1106 10.30 7.93 -11.69
CA GLU A 1106 9.64 7.27 -12.82
C GLU A 1106 8.80 8.32 -13.56
N THR A 1107 9.09 8.53 -14.85
CA THR A 1107 8.34 9.47 -15.70
C THR A 1107 7.06 8.80 -16.22
N PHE A 1108 5.91 9.38 -15.89
CA PHE A 1108 4.63 9.05 -16.54
C PHE A 1108 4.25 10.17 -17.52
N CYS A 1109 3.99 9.79 -18.77
CA CYS A 1109 3.53 10.68 -19.82
C CYS A 1109 2.01 10.54 -19.96
N GLU A 1110 1.28 11.64 -19.81
CA GLU A 1110 -0.14 11.71 -20.15
C GLU A 1110 -0.26 11.89 -21.67
N LEU A 1111 -0.98 10.99 -22.32
CA LEU A 1111 -1.01 10.84 -23.77
C LEU A 1111 -2.40 11.15 -24.33
N LEU A 1112 -2.44 11.92 -25.42
CA LEU A 1112 -3.60 12.03 -26.31
C LEU A 1112 -3.42 11.04 -27.46
N PHE A 1113 -4.20 9.96 -27.47
CA PHE A 1113 -4.17 8.95 -28.52
C PHE A 1113 -4.79 9.45 -29.83
N ASP A 1114 -4.27 8.95 -30.95
CA ASP A 1114 -4.77 9.31 -32.29
C ASP A 1114 -6.17 8.76 -32.59
N ARG A 1115 -6.64 7.81 -31.77
CA ARG A 1115 -7.92 7.10 -31.87
C ARG A 1115 -8.46 6.83 -30.46
N PRO A 1116 -9.80 6.77 -30.28
CA PRO A 1116 -10.40 6.25 -29.05
C PRO A 1116 -9.89 4.85 -28.70
N VAL A 1117 -9.70 4.61 -27.41
CA VAL A 1117 -9.36 3.33 -26.79
C VAL A 1117 -10.40 3.07 -25.71
N SER A 1118 -11.08 1.93 -25.80
CA SER A 1118 -12.22 1.63 -24.93
C SER A 1118 -11.89 1.80 -23.44
N ASN A 1119 -12.70 2.60 -22.74
CA ASN A 1119 -12.55 2.97 -21.33
C ASN A 1119 -11.18 3.59 -20.94
N CYS A 1120 -10.45 4.21 -21.89
CA CYS A 1120 -9.50 5.27 -21.53
C CYS A 1120 -10.25 6.54 -21.09
N GLY A 1121 -9.55 7.45 -20.42
CA GLY A 1121 -10.15 8.68 -19.88
C GLY A 1121 -10.36 9.78 -20.93
N ASP A 1122 -10.98 10.86 -20.46
CA ASP A 1122 -11.14 12.15 -21.14
C ASP A 1122 -10.29 13.23 -20.43
N ILE A 1123 -10.00 14.33 -21.13
CA ILE A 1123 -9.48 15.56 -20.53
C ILE A 1123 -10.32 16.75 -20.98
N HIS A 1124 -10.79 17.55 -20.01
CA HIS A 1124 -11.56 18.79 -20.20
C HIS A 1124 -12.92 18.68 -20.96
N GLY A 1125 -13.51 17.49 -21.12
CA GLY A 1125 -14.80 17.30 -21.79
C GLY A 1125 -14.73 17.30 -23.31
N ILE A 1126 -13.60 16.89 -23.91
CA ILE A 1126 -13.32 17.07 -25.36
C ILE A 1126 -12.53 15.93 -26.02
N ALA A 1127 -11.91 15.05 -25.25
CA ALA A 1127 -10.97 14.01 -25.68
C ALA A 1127 -11.47 12.60 -25.29
N ASP A 1128 -12.78 12.37 -25.36
CA ASP A 1128 -13.47 11.15 -24.95
C ASP A 1128 -12.81 9.85 -25.47
N GLU A 1129 -12.60 8.90 -24.56
CA GLU A 1129 -11.82 7.67 -24.73
C GLU A 1129 -10.38 7.84 -25.31
N ARG A 1130 -9.77 9.03 -25.30
CA ARG A 1130 -8.43 9.27 -25.90
C ARG A 1130 -7.28 9.49 -24.91
N ILE A 1131 -7.50 9.56 -23.60
CA ILE A 1131 -6.48 9.98 -22.62
C ILE A 1131 -6.04 8.83 -21.70
N TYR A 1132 -4.73 8.62 -21.55
CA TYR A 1132 -4.19 7.72 -20.53
C TYR A 1132 -2.77 8.11 -20.09
N LYS A 1133 -2.40 7.79 -18.84
CA LYS A 1133 -1.05 8.00 -18.28
C LYS A 1133 -0.18 6.76 -18.46
N VAL A 1134 0.90 6.89 -19.24
CA VAL A 1134 1.77 5.81 -19.69
C VAL A 1134 3.20 6.01 -19.17
N PRO A 1135 3.86 5.00 -18.57
CA PRO A 1135 5.27 5.12 -18.19
C PRO A 1135 6.19 5.24 -19.42
N GLU A 1136 7.20 6.13 -19.33
CA GLU A 1136 8.20 6.39 -20.37
C GLU A 1136 8.94 5.11 -20.83
N SER A 1137 9.07 4.12 -19.95
CA SER A 1137 9.67 2.81 -20.25
C SER A 1137 8.92 1.99 -21.32
N ALA A 1138 7.66 2.32 -21.63
CA ALA A 1138 6.84 1.62 -22.61
C ALA A 1138 6.71 2.37 -23.95
N LEU A 1139 7.39 3.51 -24.11
CA LEU A 1139 7.28 4.41 -25.27
C LEU A 1139 8.51 4.40 -26.18
N VAL A 1140 8.29 4.67 -27.45
CA VAL A 1140 9.32 5.08 -28.43
C VAL A 1140 8.91 6.40 -29.06
N ILE A 1141 9.83 7.37 -29.08
CA ILE A 1141 9.62 8.65 -29.78
C ILE A 1141 9.72 8.43 -31.29
N ILE A 1142 8.73 8.92 -32.03
CA ILE A 1142 8.65 8.82 -33.49
C ILE A 1142 9.50 9.93 -34.11
N SER A 1143 10.48 9.58 -34.96
CA SER A 1143 11.36 10.56 -35.62
C SER A 1143 11.04 10.71 -37.10
N SER A 1144 10.27 11.74 -37.47
CA SER A 1144 10.03 12.12 -38.87
C SER A 1144 11.21 12.91 -39.47
N LEU A 1145 11.35 12.85 -40.80
CA LEU A 1145 12.41 13.53 -41.57
C LEU A 1145 12.38 15.07 -41.42
N GLU A 1146 11.20 15.65 -41.20
CA GLU A 1146 11.00 17.11 -41.11
C GLU A 1146 11.74 17.77 -39.94
N ASN A 1147 12.12 17.00 -38.91
CA ASN A 1147 12.91 17.53 -37.79
C ASN A 1147 14.39 17.72 -38.13
N ASP A 1148 14.96 16.95 -39.08
CA ASP A 1148 16.36 17.08 -39.46
C ASP A 1148 16.62 18.28 -40.41
N GLU A 1149 15.62 18.75 -41.18
CA GLU A 1149 15.79 19.89 -42.10
C GLU A 1149 16.07 21.23 -41.40
N LYS A 1150 15.85 21.33 -40.09
CA LYS A 1150 16.27 22.48 -39.27
C LYS A 1150 17.78 22.54 -39.00
N GLN A 1151 18.57 21.60 -39.52
CA GLN A 1151 20.04 21.68 -39.57
C GLN A 1151 20.55 21.84 -41.02
N GLN A 1152 20.28 23.00 -41.64
CA GLN A 1152 20.78 23.28 -42.99
C GLN A 1152 22.33 23.31 -43.07
N PRO A 1153 22.92 22.80 -44.17
CA PRO A 1153 24.36 22.56 -44.28
C PRO A 1153 25.16 23.83 -44.62
N LYS A 1154 26.39 23.91 -44.09
CA LYS A 1154 27.40 24.85 -44.58
C LYS A 1154 28.12 24.28 -45.81
N GLN A 1155 27.87 24.81 -47.00
CA GLN A 1155 28.95 25.07 -47.97
C GLN A 1155 28.52 25.95 -49.17
N GLN A 1156 29.40 26.93 -49.48
CA GLN A 1156 29.70 27.53 -50.79
C GLN A 1156 28.57 28.02 -51.71
N ALA A 1157 28.46 29.34 -51.82
CA ALA A 1157 28.28 30.03 -53.11
C ALA A 1157 29.01 31.38 -53.10
N ASN A 1158 30.14 31.48 -53.81
CA ASN A 1158 30.77 32.75 -54.15
C ASN A 1158 30.23 33.21 -55.50
N MET A 1159 29.45 34.30 -55.56
CA MET A 1159 29.41 35.22 -56.71
C MET A 1159 28.71 36.53 -56.32
N ALA A 1160 28.86 37.56 -57.16
CA ALA A 1160 28.57 38.96 -56.81
C ALA A 1160 27.75 39.69 -57.89
N VAL A 1161 27.55 41.01 -57.67
CA VAL A 1161 27.07 42.06 -58.61
C VAL A 1161 25.57 42.43 -58.52
N SER A 1162 25.30 43.72 -58.80
CA SER A 1162 24.01 44.40 -58.98
C SER A 1162 23.08 44.57 -57.77
N SER A 1163 23.36 45.66 -57.04
CA SER A 1163 22.40 46.60 -56.44
C SER A 1163 21.51 47.27 -57.54
N PRO A 1164 20.54 48.22 -57.28
CA PRO A 1164 20.50 49.13 -56.12
C PRO A 1164 19.14 49.74 -55.65
N LEU A 1165 19.24 50.68 -54.69
CA LEU A 1165 18.22 51.66 -54.20
C LEU A 1165 16.97 51.07 -53.48
N LYS A 1166 16.30 51.72 -52.49
CA LYS A 1166 16.57 52.78 -51.47
C LYS A 1166 15.30 52.84 -50.57
N THR A 1167 15.19 53.29 -49.31
CA THR A 1167 16.00 53.49 -48.05
C THR A 1167 14.93 53.78 -46.94
N ARG A 1168 15.06 54.41 -45.75
CA ARG A 1168 16.08 55.23 -45.04
C ARG A 1168 15.76 55.34 -43.52
N THR A 1169 16.42 54.60 -42.63
CA THR A 1169 16.58 55.01 -41.20
C THR A 1169 17.69 54.23 -40.48
N ASP A 1170 18.91 54.79 -40.48
CA ASP A 1170 20.00 54.36 -39.59
C ASP A 1170 19.99 55.18 -38.28
N ALA A 1171 19.88 54.51 -37.14
CA ALA A 1171 20.36 54.98 -35.83
C ALA A 1171 20.43 53.82 -34.82
N LEU A 1172 21.29 53.94 -33.80
CA LEU A 1172 21.29 53.12 -32.57
C LEU A 1172 21.47 51.59 -32.71
N ARG A 1173 22.52 51.12 -33.40
CA ARG A 1173 23.02 49.74 -33.22
C ARG A 1173 24.53 49.53 -33.48
N ARG A 1174 25.37 50.12 -32.63
CA ARG A 1174 26.80 49.74 -32.46
C ARG A 1174 27.18 49.72 -30.97
N ASN A 1175 28.19 48.91 -30.66
CA ASN A 1175 28.71 48.52 -29.33
C ASN A 1175 27.93 47.36 -28.66
N TRP A 1176 28.55 46.75 -27.64
CA TRP A 1176 28.21 45.45 -27.03
C TRP A 1176 28.46 44.20 -27.90
N ARG A 1177 29.66 44.15 -28.49
CA ARG A 1177 30.44 42.91 -28.56
C ARG A 1177 31.79 43.16 -27.89
N ASP A 1178 31.93 42.68 -26.66
CA ASP A 1178 33.14 42.06 -26.12
C ASP A 1178 32.86 41.52 -24.71
N GLN A 1179 33.76 40.66 -24.21
CA GLN A 1179 33.76 40.03 -22.88
C GLN A 1179 32.59 39.06 -22.57
N GLN A 1180 32.84 37.78 -22.84
CA GLN A 1180 32.31 36.67 -22.01
C GLN A 1180 33.46 35.71 -21.65
N GLN A 1181 33.92 35.74 -20.40
CA GLN A 1181 34.65 34.63 -19.78
C GLN A 1181 34.29 34.49 -18.29
N GLN A 1182 33.97 33.24 -17.92
CA GLN A 1182 33.82 32.65 -16.59
C GLN A 1182 32.75 33.22 -15.61
N PRO A 1183 31.98 32.33 -14.94
CA PRO A 1183 31.10 32.69 -13.83
C PRO A 1183 31.79 32.48 -12.46
N ARG A 1184 31.38 33.27 -11.45
CA ARG A 1184 31.48 32.88 -10.03
C ARG A 1184 30.21 33.28 -9.28
N PHE A 1185 29.83 32.45 -8.32
CA PHE A 1185 28.76 32.68 -7.36
C PHE A 1185 29.10 33.80 -6.38
N VAL A 1186 28.09 34.41 -5.74
CA VAL A 1186 28.01 34.57 -4.28
C VAL A 1186 26.57 34.93 -3.86
N THR A 1187 26.29 34.84 -2.56
CA THR A 1187 24.96 34.67 -1.95
C THR A 1187 24.20 35.98 -1.63
N ALA A 1188 22.91 35.82 -1.28
CA ALA A 1188 22.02 36.91 -0.89
C ALA A 1188 22.22 37.32 0.59
N ALA A 1189 23.10 38.30 0.83
CA ALA A 1189 23.13 39.08 2.07
C ALA A 1189 23.53 40.54 1.75
N GLY A 1190 22.59 41.48 1.91
CA GLY A 1190 22.79 42.87 1.50
C GLY A 1190 23.20 43.80 2.63
N SER A 1191 24.49 44.08 2.76
CA SER A 1191 25.02 45.20 3.56
C SER A 1191 26.05 45.98 2.75
N LYS A 1192 26.09 47.32 2.92
CA LYS A 1192 26.80 48.22 2.00
C LYS A 1192 28.28 48.46 2.35
N TYR A 1193 29.02 48.73 1.30
CA TYR A 1193 30.43 49.10 1.22
C TYR A 1193 30.80 50.33 2.07
N ASN A 1194 32.05 50.40 2.53
CA ASN A 1194 32.89 51.58 2.26
C ASN A 1194 34.40 51.23 2.28
N PRO A 1195 35.27 51.95 1.53
CA PRO A 1195 36.64 51.52 1.26
C PRO A 1195 37.72 52.33 2.01
N ILE A 1196 38.94 51.79 2.08
CA ILE A 1196 40.19 52.54 2.24
C ILE A 1196 41.22 52.02 1.21
N THR A 1197 42.06 52.92 0.70
CA THR A 1197 42.96 52.71 -0.45
C THR A 1197 44.44 52.70 -0.06
N MET A 1198 45.22 51.86 -0.76
CA MET A 1198 46.62 52.03 -1.18
C MET A 1198 47.68 52.74 -0.30
N ASN A 1199 48.84 52.06 -0.20
CA ASN A 1199 50.23 52.54 -0.38
C ASN A 1199 51.23 52.62 0.80
N THR A 1200 52.40 52.00 0.50
CA THR A 1200 53.80 52.40 0.77
C THR A 1200 54.57 52.05 2.07
N ARG A 1201 55.70 51.35 1.81
CA ARG A 1201 57.07 51.44 2.39
C ARG A 1201 57.47 50.59 3.62
N ILE A 1202 58.20 49.52 3.32
CA ILE A 1202 59.65 49.29 3.63
C ILE A 1202 60.20 49.88 4.95
N ALA A 1203 60.71 48.99 5.81
CA ALA A 1203 61.93 49.16 6.59
C ALA A 1203 62.52 47.77 6.95
N ASP A 1204 63.84 47.68 7.09
CA ASP A 1204 64.56 46.51 7.61
C ASP A 1204 64.79 46.63 9.14
N GLU A 1205 65.32 45.55 9.74
CA GLU A 1205 66.43 45.51 10.73
C GLU A 1205 66.23 44.55 11.93
N PHE A 1206 67.20 43.62 12.07
CA PHE A 1206 67.89 43.07 13.27
C PHE A 1206 67.12 42.73 14.59
N TYR A 1207 67.57 41.82 15.47
CA TYR A 1207 68.90 41.22 15.71
C TYR A 1207 68.78 39.78 16.32
N TRP A 1208 69.85 38.98 16.29
CA TRP A 1208 69.99 37.66 16.98
C TRP A 1208 70.73 37.81 18.33
N PRO A 1209 70.79 36.77 19.20
CA PRO A 1209 72.05 36.03 19.31
C PRO A 1209 71.90 34.51 19.59
N SER A 1210 73.02 33.81 19.68
CA SER A 1210 73.19 32.35 19.82
C SER A 1210 73.16 31.84 21.27
N ASP A 1211 73.02 30.51 21.45
CA ASP A 1211 74.14 29.67 21.96
C ASP A 1211 73.81 28.15 21.92
N ALA A 1212 74.81 27.31 22.22
CA ALA A 1212 74.80 25.84 22.26
C ALA A 1212 75.12 25.36 23.72
N PRO A 1213 75.33 24.06 24.08
CA PRO A 1213 75.45 22.84 23.25
C PRO A 1213 74.83 21.52 23.81
N ALA A 1214 75.03 20.45 23.03
CA ALA A 1214 75.06 18.99 23.30
C ALA A 1214 74.84 18.39 24.72
N THR A 1215 74.26 17.17 24.78
CA THR A 1215 74.99 15.95 25.24
C THR A 1215 74.32 14.59 24.92
N SER A 1216 75.19 13.57 24.85
CA SER A 1216 75.03 12.10 24.71
C SER A 1216 73.96 11.40 25.58
N SER A 1217 73.47 10.19 25.31
CA SER A 1217 74.19 8.88 25.16
C SER A 1217 73.18 7.73 24.92
N ALA A 1218 73.49 6.44 24.66
CA ALA A 1218 74.57 5.72 23.93
C ALA A 1218 74.22 4.20 23.85
N SER A 1219 75.01 3.38 23.12
CA SER A 1219 74.89 1.91 22.91
C SER A 1219 73.64 1.43 22.12
N GLY A 1220 73.65 0.30 21.40
CA GLY A 1220 74.70 -0.64 20.99
C GLY A 1220 74.09 -1.77 20.11
N SER A 1221 74.58 -2.06 18.90
CA SER A 1221 75.60 -3.10 18.60
C SER A 1221 75.18 -4.55 18.95
N THR A 1222 75.26 -5.59 18.09
CA THR A 1222 75.76 -5.73 16.69
C THR A 1222 75.43 -7.13 16.14
N SER A 1223 75.63 -7.34 14.82
CA SER A 1223 75.87 -8.64 14.11
C SER A 1223 74.75 -9.70 14.09
N GLY A 1224 74.55 -10.50 13.04
CA GLY A 1224 75.12 -10.53 11.67
C GLY A 1224 74.10 -11.20 10.71
N SER A 1225 74.05 -10.96 9.40
CA SER A 1225 75.10 -11.16 8.37
C SER A 1225 75.71 -12.57 8.49
N THR A 1226 75.62 -13.51 7.55
CA THR A 1226 75.62 -13.48 6.07
C THR A 1226 75.08 -14.83 5.54
N ALA A 1227 74.97 -15.16 4.24
CA ALA A 1227 74.63 -14.47 2.99
C ALA A 1227 74.59 -15.55 1.86
N ALA A 1228 74.07 -15.23 0.68
CA ALA A 1228 74.21 -16.01 -0.58
C ALA A 1228 73.62 -17.45 -0.57
N SER A 1229 73.21 -18.07 -1.67
CA SER A 1229 72.89 -17.68 -3.06
C SER A 1229 72.28 -18.93 -3.74
N THR A 1230 72.07 -18.89 -5.06
CA THR A 1230 71.80 -20.04 -5.95
C THR A 1230 70.50 -20.85 -5.70
N SER A 1231 69.83 -21.45 -6.68
CA SER A 1231 69.52 -21.19 -8.10
C SER A 1231 68.95 -22.49 -8.67
N ALA A 1232 68.29 -22.45 -9.84
CA ALA A 1232 67.81 -23.63 -10.58
C ALA A 1232 66.68 -24.43 -9.89
N GLN A 1233 65.85 -25.21 -10.58
CA GLN A 1233 65.19 -25.09 -11.90
C GLN A 1233 64.32 -26.35 -12.06
N ALA A 1234 63.27 -26.28 -12.91
CA ALA A 1234 62.57 -27.45 -13.49
C ALA A 1234 61.85 -28.41 -12.49
N ALA A 1235 60.87 -29.22 -12.88
CA ALA A 1235 59.88 -29.21 -13.97
C ALA A 1235 58.88 -30.37 -13.69
N ALA A 1236 57.99 -30.66 -14.65
CA ALA A 1236 57.18 -31.89 -14.77
C ALA A 1236 56.16 -32.17 -13.62
N THR A 1237 54.84 -32.01 -13.75
CA THR A 1237 53.82 -32.46 -14.74
C THR A 1237 53.28 -33.89 -14.57
N ALA A 1238 51.94 -33.97 -14.56
CA ALA A 1238 51.07 -34.97 -15.21
C ALA A 1238 50.53 -36.18 -14.41
N ALA A 1239 49.52 -36.80 -15.06
CA ALA A 1239 48.94 -38.13 -14.84
C ALA A 1239 47.92 -38.36 -13.70
N THR A 1240 46.69 -37.93 -13.99
CA THR A 1240 45.45 -38.74 -13.90
C THR A 1240 45.57 -40.26 -13.67
N ALA A 1241 44.68 -40.85 -12.86
CA ALA A 1241 43.90 -42.05 -13.22
C ALA A 1241 42.65 -42.22 -12.33
N ALA A 1242 41.67 -42.97 -12.82
CA ALA A 1242 40.37 -43.21 -12.17
C ALA A 1242 40.35 -44.48 -11.30
N ALA A 1243 39.33 -44.58 -10.44
CA ALA A 1243 38.74 -45.86 -10.03
C ALA A 1243 37.23 -45.67 -9.80
N ALA A 1244 36.44 -46.71 -10.03
CA ALA A 1244 35.00 -46.73 -9.80
C ALA A 1244 34.60 -48.03 -9.10
N SER A 1245 33.54 -47.99 -8.30
CA SER A 1245 32.76 -49.18 -7.92
C SER A 1245 31.33 -48.77 -7.53
N ALA A 1246 30.42 -49.73 -7.61
CA ALA A 1246 29.00 -49.59 -7.29
C ALA A 1246 28.52 -50.88 -6.59
N SER A 1247 27.21 -50.98 -6.31
CA SER A 1247 26.56 -52.02 -5.49
C SER A 1247 26.70 -51.75 -3.97
N ALA A 1248 25.73 -52.06 -3.11
CA ALA A 1248 24.46 -52.78 -3.31
C ALA A 1248 23.28 -52.07 -2.60
N ALA A 1249 22.06 -52.51 -2.87
CA ALA A 1249 20.85 -52.15 -2.11
C ALA A 1249 20.23 -53.41 -1.50
N ALA A 1250 19.56 -53.29 -0.34
CA ALA A 1250 18.34 -54.05 0.00
C ALA A 1250 17.75 -53.70 1.39
N LEU A 1251 16.46 -53.32 1.37
CA LEU A 1251 15.36 -53.78 2.24
C LEU A 1251 15.31 -53.53 3.78
N ASN A 1252 14.13 -53.02 4.15
CA ASN A 1252 13.25 -53.36 5.29
C ASN A 1252 13.34 -52.64 6.65
N GLN A 1253 12.13 -52.21 7.08
CA GLN A 1253 11.62 -51.98 8.44
C GLN A 1253 12.19 -50.78 9.21
N GLU A 1254 11.39 -49.90 9.81
CA GLU A 1254 9.90 -49.78 9.87
C GLU A 1254 9.41 -48.45 9.27
#